data_AF-A0A8B6G412-F1
#
_entry.id   AF-A0A8B6G412-F1
#
_cell.length_a   1.000
_cell.length_b   1.000
_cell.length_c   1.000
_cell.angle_alpha   90.00
_cell.angle_beta   90.00
_cell.angle_gamma   90.00
#
_symmetry.space_group_name_H-M   'P 1'
#
loop_
_entity.id
_entity.type
_entity.pdbx_description
1 polymer ?
#
loop_
_entity_poly.entity_id
_entity_poly.type
_entity_poly.pdbx_seq_one_letter_code
_entity_poly.pdbx_strand_id
1 'polypeptide(L)'
;MDNDFLDDKWKQWKQTLENDLKTHKSPYLKDEMYRFKHSSRNDLNKNIGNKETTIAFIQKMSFNDNEIEELEMSATISVEKTTTTEEIRKDKKINPHHVVSKEHTPESPVPSKTLNVLQEEELRKSIFDEIRRGEYNVEIAPSDLVDFGGQKAFDMTHQLFIMQEGTVLLLFDGSKDLDEPLPEYPGKNITSADILMHWVNSVTTYCTDDSGLQRIQFVATHSDRYKGNFEKRRKELVMQLTTRFKKHEIGSHLLFDNLIFIDARNKDDKEIDRLKDQLVQLAFSQSSWGKKMPLIWVPLEKQIVDLKLRGTSILRMEEIEKLNRLNEDLMMDDEKLKFFLRTQHAIGKLIFFDQDELADFVIIEPSVLVNALRSFVTDEMFFPSENYHILKILQQDGMLKTTDLMKLWNQDEFQYIFQNQEYKDFLVKILLHLDVLVKPKIDYRDVNFLPEYYIVPCMIQTRLDNDYIEKYLNTNKSICMAYVLKVQMVPPCILFRLIASAVGIWPLKVYQGRKMIFQDIATFVFDETNEFSIIMQGGKIVVYFTNSNSIKEIQSPKVASVQECLTIAIISITEFYQLHSRSIDDLDNTRFDNLFELKHGAACKIPCFVNREEELQFPKAGLWKCQHGQIHEVDYLWYWDSKKAMADISPTVLTKKPPADLLRKVSFAVGIDGAKLGLNLGIESSVIEKMVIGNRYNIFEKTQKILDYWEMLCYSVTVKHLVDALNNVGGRGLETIVEYYR
;
A
#
# COMPACT_ATOMS: atom_id res chain seq x y z
N MET A 1 -53.01 2.33 -7.72
CA MET A 1 -52.69 0.89 -7.56
C MET A 1 -52.84 0.59 -6.09
N ASP A 2 -53.67 -0.40 -5.74
CA ASP A 2 -54.03 -0.70 -4.36
C ASP A 2 -52.81 -1.14 -3.54
N ASN A 3 -52.66 -0.56 -2.35
CA ASN A 3 -51.50 -0.80 -1.47
C ASN A 3 -51.39 -2.28 -1.03
N ASP A 4 -52.51 -3.00 -0.98
CA ASP A 4 -52.54 -4.40 -0.57
C ASP A 4 -51.91 -5.36 -1.61
N PHE A 5 -51.99 -5.02 -2.91
CA PHE A 5 -51.33 -5.79 -3.97
C PHE A 5 -49.80 -5.68 -3.93
N LEU A 6 -49.29 -4.51 -3.52
CA LEU A 6 -47.86 -4.28 -3.37
C LEU A 6 -47.31 -5.01 -2.13
N ASP A 7 -48.09 -5.09 -1.04
CA ASP A 7 -47.69 -5.77 0.19
C ASP A 7 -47.63 -7.30 0.04
N ASP A 8 -48.50 -7.91 -0.77
CA ASP A 8 -48.45 -9.34 -1.04
C ASP A 8 -47.33 -9.72 -2.02
N LYS A 9 -47.08 -8.90 -3.05
CA LYS A 9 -45.91 -9.05 -3.93
C LYS A 9 -44.60 -8.87 -3.16
N TRP A 10 -44.57 -7.95 -2.19
CA TRP A 10 -43.44 -7.71 -1.31
C TRP A 10 -43.14 -8.93 -0.40
N LYS A 11 -44.16 -9.54 0.20
CA LYS A 11 -44.01 -10.76 1.01
C LYS A 11 -43.53 -11.95 0.18
N GLN A 12 -44.06 -12.13 -1.02
CA GLN A 12 -43.62 -13.20 -1.94
C GLN A 12 -42.16 -13.03 -2.34
N TRP A 13 -41.77 -11.82 -2.76
CA TRP A 13 -40.39 -11.55 -3.18
C TRP A 13 -39.39 -11.74 -2.04
N LYS A 14 -39.74 -11.28 -0.83
CA LYS A 14 -38.92 -11.49 0.37
C LYS A 14 -38.73 -12.97 0.71
N GLN A 15 -39.78 -13.77 0.55
CA GLN A 15 -39.73 -15.21 0.82
C GLN A 15 -38.89 -15.99 -0.20
N THR A 16 -38.93 -15.59 -1.48
CA THR A 16 -38.04 -16.14 -2.52
C THR A 16 -36.58 -15.81 -2.23
N LEU A 17 -36.28 -14.55 -1.90
CA LEU A 17 -34.91 -14.10 -1.59
C LEU A 17 -34.33 -14.81 -0.34
N GLU A 18 -35.15 -15.02 0.70
CA GLU A 18 -34.76 -15.76 1.90
C GLU A 18 -34.53 -17.26 1.64
N ASN A 19 -35.18 -17.84 0.63
CA ASN A 19 -34.96 -19.22 0.20
C ASN A 19 -33.71 -19.36 -0.68
N ASP A 20 -33.43 -18.37 -1.53
CA ASP A 20 -32.22 -18.35 -2.36
C ASP A 20 -30.95 -18.14 -1.51
N LEU A 21 -31.03 -17.34 -0.45
CA LEU A 21 -29.95 -17.19 0.55
C LEU A 21 -29.65 -18.46 1.35
N LYS A 22 -30.65 -19.34 1.54
CA LYS A 22 -30.44 -20.64 2.18
C LYS A 22 -29.74 -21.64 1.27
N THR A 23 -29.80 -21.44 -0.05
CA THR A 23 -29.25 -22.36 -1.04
C THR A 23 -27.94 -21.87 -1.69
N HIS A 24 -27.66 -20.56 -1.69
CA HIS A 24 -26.48 -19.97 -2.34
C HIS A 24 -25.63 -19.12 -1.38
N LYS A 25 -24.34 -19.45 -1.28
CA LYS A 25 -23.33 -18.74 -0.46
C LYS A 25 -22.68 -17.57 -1.22
N SER A 26 -23.44 -16.65 -1.79
CA SER A 26 -22.87 -15.45 -2.45
C SER A 26 -22.66 -14.31 -1.43
N PRO A 27 -21.42 -13.81 -1.23
CA PRO A 27 -21.13 -12.68 -0.35
C PRO A 27 -21.80 -11.36 -0.80
N TYR A 28 -21.98 -11.19 -2.12
CA TYR A 28 -22.56 -9.98 -2.72
C TYR A 28 -24.02 -9.73 -2.31
N LEU A 29 -24.81 -10.81 -2.21
CA LEU A 29 -26.21 -10.74 -1.78
C LEU A 29 -26.37 -10.40 -0.29
N LYS A 30 -25.38 -10.71 0.55
CA LYS A 30 -25.39 -10.30 1.97
C LYS A 30 -25.16 -8.80 2.13
N ASP A 31 -24.30 -8.22 1.31
CA ASP A 31 -23.90 -6.81 1.36
C ASP A 31 -25.02 -5.87 0.87
N GLU A 32 -25.73 -6.26 -0.21
CA GLU A 32 -26.95 -5.56 -0.63
C GLU A 32 -28.05 -5.62 0.43
N MET A 33 -28.21 -6.77 1.10
CA MET A 33 -29.23 -6.94 2.12
C MET A 33 -28.93 -6.14 3.40
N TYR A 34 -27.65 -5.91 3.72
CA TYR A 34 -27.24 -5.02 4.80
C TYR A 34 -27.59 -3.55 4.49
N ARG A 35 -27.32 -3.07 3.28
CA ARG A 35 -27.72 -1.73 2.82
C ARG A 35 -29.24 -1.57 2.80
N PHE A 36 -29.95 -2.63 2.41
CA PHE A 36 -31.41 -2.64 2.35
C PHE A 36 -32.08 -2.61 3.73
N LYS A 37 -31.56 -3.38 4.70
CA LYS A 37 -32.10 -3.44 6.08
C LYS A 37 -31.98 -2.13 6.86
N HIS A 38 -31.06 -1.25 6.47
CA HIS A 38 -30.76 -0.02 7.17
C HIS A 38 -31.20 1.26 6.41
N SER A 39 -31.91 1.10 5.30
CA SER A 39 -32.49 2.21 4.53
C SER A 39 -33.84 2.66 5.11
N SER A 40 -34.13 3.97 5.11
CA SER A 40 -35.40 4.48 5.66
C SER A 40 -36.58 4.20 4.71
N ARG A 41 -37.81 4.14 5.26
CA ARG A 41 -39.04 3.90 4.49
C ARG A 41 -39.28 4.94 3.37
N ASN A 42 -38.67 6.13 3.47
CA ASN A 42 -38.73 7.18 2.46
C ASN A 42 -37.73 6.96 1.30
N ASP A 43 -36.60 6.29 1.54
CA ASP A 43 -35.61 5.96 0.51
C ASP A 43 -36.11 4.84 -0.41
N LEU A 44 -36.94 3.96 0.14
CA LEU A 44 -37.53 2.82 -0.55
C LEU A 44 -38.65 3.21 -1.52
N ASN A 45 -39.49 4.18 -1.17
CA ASN A 45 -40.56 4.68 -2.06
C ASN A 45 -40.02 5.41 -3.30
N LYS A 46 -38.78 5.94 -3.27
CA LYS A 46 -38.13 6.55 -4.43
C LYS A 46 -37.58 5.51 -5.43
N ASN A 47 -37.24 4.31 -4.96
CA ASN A 47 -36.64 3.25 -5.80
C ASN A 47 -37.65 2.31 -6.46
N ILE A 48 -38.90 2.25 -5.96
CA ILE A 48 -39.97 1.40 -6.52
C ILE A 48 -40.53 1.95 -7.86
N GLY A 49 -40.15 3.17 -8.26
CA GLY A 49 -40.59 3.80 -9.51
C GLY A 49 -40.10 3.15 -10.81
N ASN A 50 -39.17 2.18 -10.76
CA ASN A 50 -38.56 1.60 -11.96
C ASN A 50 -38.90 0.10 -12.11
N LYS A 51 -40.16 -0.19 -12.47
CA LYS A 51 -40.64 -1.56 -12.71
C LYS A 51 -39.87 -2.29 -13.81
N GLU A 52 -39.28 -1.57 -14.77
CA GLU A 52 -38.56 -2.15 -15.91
C GLU A 52 -37.20 -2.77 -15.50
N THR A 53 -36.53 -2.22 -14.49
CA THR A 53 -35.20 -2.71 -14.07
C THR A 53 -35.29 -4.02 -13.28
N THR A 54 -36.37 -4.21 -12.51
CA THR A 54 -36.61 -5.46 -11.77
C THR A 54 -37.12 -6.56 -12.69
N ILE A 55 -37.94 -6.22 -13.70
CA ILE A 55 -38.42 -7.17 -14.71
C ILE A 55 -37.28 -7.62 -15.62
N ALA A 56 -36.39 -6.72 -16.05
CA ALA A 56 -35.21 -7.07 -16.85
C ALA A 56 -34.19 -7.94 -16.07
N PHE A 57 -34.11 -7.76 -14.74
CA PHE A 57 -33.28 -8.59 -13.86
C PHE A 57 -33.86 -10.00 -13.67
N ILE A 58 -35.18 -10.13 -13.57
CA ILE A 58 -35.87 -11.43 -13.46
C ILE A 58 -35.89 -12.15 -14.82
N GLN A 59 -36.09 -11.45 -15.93
CA GLN A 59 -36.09 -12.02 -17.28
C GLN A 59 -34.72 -12.58 -17.70
N LYS A 60 -33.62 -12.07 -17.15
CA LYS A 60 -32.27 -12.62 -17.39
C LYS A 60 -31.97 -13.91 -16.61
N MET A 61 -32.81 -14.30 -15.65
CA MET A 61 -32.58 -15.49 -14.81
C MET A 61 -33.44 -16.71 -15.18
N SER A 62 -34.32 -16.63 -16.18
CA SER A 62 -35.23 -17.72 -16.53
C SER A 62 -35.16 -18.07 -18.01
N PHE A 63 -34.48 -19.17 -18.36
CA PHE A 63 -34.62 -19.79 -19.67
C PHE A 63 -35.72 -20.87 -19.63
N ASN A 64 -36.75 -20.70 -20.46
CA ASN A 64 -37.35 -21.75 -21.28
C ASN A 64 -38.29 -21.11 -22.32
N ASP A 65 -37.95 -21.23 -23.61
CA ASP A 65 -38.57 -20.50 -24.73
C ASP A 65 -39.92 -21.06 -25.24
N ASN A 66 -40.61 -21.93 -24.49
CA ASN A 66 -41.77 -22.67 -25.01
C ASN A 66 -43.15 -22.28 -24.43
N GLU A 67 -43.29 -21.19 -23.67
CA GLU A 67 -44.59 -20.74 -23.13
C GLU A 67 -45.01 -19.31 -23.57
N ILE A 68 -44.46 -18.81 -24.69
CA ILE A 68 -44.79 -17.47 -25.18
C ILE A 68 -46.00 -17.45 -26.15
N GLU A 69 -46.40 -18.59 -26.74
CA GLU A 69 -47.51 -18.60 -27.72
C GLU A 69 -48.93 -18.70 -27.11
N GLU A 70 -49.10 -19.05 -25.83
CA GLU A 70 -50.45 -19.20 -25.24
C GLU A 70 -50.99 -17.96 -24.51
N LEU A 71 -50.16 -16.93 -24.26
CA LEU A 71 -50.58 -15.73 -23.50
C LEU A 71 -51.00 -14.54 -24.37
N GLU A 72 -50.75 -14.56 -25.69
CA GLU A 72 -51.16 -13.47 -26.60
C GLU A 72 -52.60 -13.61 -27.12
N MET A 73 -53.28 -14.74 -26.88
CA MET A 73 -54.61 -15.01 -27.46
C MET A 73 -55.82 -14.74 -26.54
N SER A 74 -55.65 -14.35 -25.28
CA SER A 74 -56.79 -14.18 -24.35
C SER A 74 -57.21 -12.73 -24.04
N ALA A 75 -56.62 -11.72 -24.69
CA ALA A 75 -57.02 -10.32 -24.52
C ALA A 75 -58.02 -9.87 -25.58
N THR A 76 -59.25 -10.39 -25.54
CA THR A 76 -60.39 -9.70 -26.16
C THR A 76 -61.65 -9.91 -25.32
N ILE A 77 -62.34 -8.80 -25.03
CA ILE A 77 -63.68 -8.66 -24.44
C ILE A 77 -63.71 -8.54 -22.90
N SER A 78 -64.03 -7.34 -22.44
CA SER A 78 -64.51 -7.04 -21.09
C SER A 78 -65.78 -6.20 -21.19
N VAL A 79 -66.92 -6.68 -20.67
CA VAL A 79 -68.06 -5.84 -20.25
C VAL A 79 -68.85 -6.50 -19.09
N GLU A 80 -68.81 -5.82 -17.94
CA GLU A 80 -69.85 -5.62 -16.90
C GLU A 80 -70.22 -6.62 -15.78
N LYS A 81 -70.20 -6.02 -14.56
CA LYS A 81 -71.23 -5.97 -13.48
C LYS A 81 -71.10 -6.84 -12.22
N THR A 82 -70.62 -6.16 -11.17
CA THR A 82 -71.21 -5.94 -9.80
C THR A 82 -71.51 -7.10 -8.83
N THR A 83 -71.38 -6.73 -7.52
CA THR A 83 -72.09 -7.26 -6.30
C THR A 83 -71.61 -8.63 -5.78
N THR A 84 -71.42 -8.96 -4.49
CA THR A 84 -71.57 -8.33 -3.15
C THR A 84 -71.04 -9.34 -2.10
N THR A 85 -70.52 -8.81 -0.96
CA THR A 85 -70.60 -9.26 0.45
C THR A 85 -70.25 -10.70 0.95
N GLU A 86 -69.77 -10.69 2.21
CA GLU A 86 -69.82 -11.73 3.28
C GLU A 86 -68.76 -12.85 3.28
N GLU A 87 -68.29 -13.40 4.40
CA GLU A 87 -68.08 -13.01 5.81
C GLU A 87 -67.46 -14.25 6.50
N ILE A 88 -66.82 -14.07 7.67
CA ILE A 88 -66.67 -15.06 8.77
C ILE A 88 -65.51 -16.10 8.73
N ARG A 89 -64.48 -15.76 9.54
CA ARG A 89 -63.90 -16.47 10.70
C ARG A 89 -63.79 -18.01 10.69
N LYS A 90 -62.61 -18.53 11.09
CA LYS A 90 -62.40 -19.09 12.46
C LYS A 90 -60.93 -19.44 12.76
N ASP A 91 -60.52 -19.00 13.96
CA ASP A 91 -59.31 -19.35 14.70
C ASP A 91 -59.09 -20.87 14.90
N LYS A 92 -57.82 -21.27 15.04
CA LYS A 92 -57.37 -22.08 16.20
C LYS A 92 -55.86 -22.00 16.43
N LYS A 93 -55.52 -21.69 17.69
CA LYS A 93 -54.18 -21.62 18.30
C LYS A 93 -53.68 -23.01 18.77
N ILE A 94 -52.37 -23.02 19.10
CA ILE A 94 -51.63 -23.79 20.14
C ILE A 94 -50.62 -24.84 19.61
N ASN A 95 -49.35 -24.42 19.43
CA ASN A 95 -48.12 -24.68 20.23
C ASN A 95 -47.87 -26.07 20.92
N PRO A 96 -46.64 -26.42 21.37
CA PRO A 96 -45.60 -27.19 20.66
C PRO A 96 -45.09 -28.45 21.41
N HIS A 97 -44.13 -29.15 20.77
CA HIS A 97 -43.23 -30.22 21.27
C HIS A 97 -43.76 -31.66 21.41
N HIS A 98 -43.19 -32.56 20.60
CA HIS A 98 -42.59 -33.79 21.12
C HIS A 98 -41.49 -34.33 20.18
N VAL A 99 -40.33 -34.58 20.79
CA VAL A 99 -39.14 -35.26 20.24
C VAL A 99 -39.42 -36.76 20.10
N VAL A 100 -39.11 -37.36 18.95
CA VAL A 100 -38.75 -38.79 18.83
C VAL A 100 -37.65 -38.96 17.78
N SER A 101 -36.52 -39.48 18.24
CA SER A 101 -35.38 -39.99 17.49
C SER A 101 -35.63 -41.40 16.95
N LYS A 102 -35.25 -41.67 15.70
CA LYS A 102 -34.92 -43.01 15.13
C LYS A 102 -33.88 -42.81 14.02
N GLU A 103 -32.64 -43.21 14.29
CA GLU A 103 -31.98 -44.45 13.81
C GLU A 103 -31.49 -44.38 12.35
N HIS A 104 -30.16 -44.37 12.23
CA HIS A 104 -29.39 -44.58 11.01
C HIS A 104 -29.57 -46.01 10.48
N THR A 105 -29.72 -46.15 9.16
CA THR A 105 -29.24 -47.31 8.38
C THR A 105 -28.75 -46.82 7.01
N PRO A 106 -27.83 -47.58 6.37
CA PRO A 106 -26.77 -47.02 5.53
C PRO A 106 -27.09 -46.97 4.03
N GLU A 107 -26.43 -46.00 3.39
CA GLU A 107 -25.99 -45.92 1.98
C GLU A 107 -26.93 -46.39 0.86
N SER A 108 -27.34 -45.41 0.05
CA SER A 108 -27.27 -45.51 -1.41
C SER A 108 -26.74 -44.19 -1.98
N PRO A 109 -25.94 -44.25 -3.05
CA PRO A 109 -24.98 -43.21 -3.40
C PRO A 109 -25.66 -41.96 -3.91
N VAL A 110 -25.25 -40.81 -3.37
CA VAL A 110 -25.44 -39.52 -4.04
C VAL A 110 -24.76 -39.64 -5.41
N PRO A 111 -25.45 -39.32 -6.53
CA PRO A 111 -24.83 -39.35 -7.84
C PRO A 111 -23.73 -38.29 -7.90
N SER A 112 -22.50 -38.74 -7.72
CA SER A 112 -21.37 -38.14 -8.41
C SER A 112 -21.50 -38.56 -9.87
N LYS A 113 -21.72 -37.60 -10.78
CA LYS A 113 -21.18 -37.59 -12.16
C LYS A 113 -21.87 -36.55 -13.05
N THR A 114 -21.00 -35.71 -13.63
CA THR A 114 -21.14 -35.11 -14.96
C THR A 114 -22.14 -33.97 -15.12
N LEU A 115 -21.84 -32.81 -14.50
CA LEU A 115 -22.16 -31.55 -15.16
C LEU A 115 -21.06 -31.28 -16.20
N ASN A 116 -21.23 -31.93 -17.35
CA ASN A 116 -20.68 -31.73 -18.69
C ASN A 116 -19.25 -31.20 -18.90
N VAL A 117 -18.27 -32.11 -18.80
CA VAL A 117 -16.98 -32.02 -19.51
C VAL A 117 -17.17 -31.84 -21.03
N LEU A 118 -18.26 -32.38 -21.59
CA LEU A 118 -18.62 -32.25 -23.02
C LEU A 118 -19.00 -30.81 -23.42
N GLN A 119 -19.60 -30.03 -22.52
CA GLN A 119 -19.98 -28.63 -22.81
C GLN A 119 -18.77 -27.69 -22.75
N GLU A 120 -17.78 -27.98 -21.90
CA GLU A 120 -16.51 -27.25 -21.89
C GLU A 120 -15.66 -27.53 -23.14
N GLU A 121 -15.63 -28.79 -23.61
CA GLU A 121 -14.89 -29.16 -24.81
C GLU A 121 -15.52 -28.60 -26.09
N GLU A 122 -16.85 -28.52 -26.16
CA GLU A 122 -17.60 -27.89 -27.25
C GLU A 122 -17.45 -26.37 -27.24
N LEU A 123 -17.52 -25.72 -26.07
CA LEU A 123 -17.26 -24.28 -25.94
C LEU A 123 -15.80 -23.95 -26.29
N ARG A 124 -14.86 -24.80 -25.86
CA ARG A 124 -13.44 -24.72 -26.24
C ARG A 124 -13.31 -24.83 -27.75
N LYS A 125 -13.85 -25.87 -28.39
CA LYS A 125 -13.83 -26.01 -29.85
C LYS A 125 -14.46 -24.83 -30.56
N SER A 126 -15.63 -24.36 -30.12
CA SER A 126 -16.34 -23.22 -30.72
C SER A 126 -15.46 -21.98 -30.75
N ILE A 127 -14.83 -21.62 -29.62
CA ILE A 127 -14.02 -20.41 -29.59
C ILE A 127 -12.66 -20.62 -30.28
N PHE A 128 -12.10 -21.84 -30.25
CA PHE A 128 -10.92 -22.16 -31.07
C PHE A 128 -11.24 -22.06 -32.57
N ASP A 129 -12.45 -22.44 -32.98
CA ASP A 129 -12.90 -22.34 -34.37
C ASP A 129 -13.24 -20.90 -34.76
N GLU A 130 -13.79 -20.08 -33.86
CA GLU A 130 -13.93 -18.62 -34.05
C GLU A 130 -12.56 -17.93 -34.17
N ILE A 131 -11.60 -18.30 -33.31
CA ILE A 131 -10.21 -17.80 -33.38
C ILE A 131 -9.56 -18.22 -34.71
N ARG A 132 -9.70 -19.48 -35.13
CA ARG A 132 -9.17 -20.00 -36.39
C ARG A 132 -9.80 -19.34 -37.62
N ARG A 133 -11.09 -18.99 -37.54
CA ARG A 133 -11.82 -18.25 -38.58
C ARG A 133 -11.50 -16.75 -38.60
N GLY A 134 -10.80 -16.24 -37.59
CA GLY A 134 -10.53 -14.80 -37.45
C GLY A 134 -11.77 -13.98 -37.06
N GLU A 135 -12.79 -14.63 -36.51
CA GLU A 135 -14.09 -14.05 -36.17
C GLU A 135 -14.18 -13.61 -34.69
N TYR A 136 -13.03 -13.44 -34.02
CA TYR A 136 -12.99 -12.90 -32.66
C TYR A 136 -13.15 -11.38 -32.68
N ASN A 137 -14.36 -10.90 -32.92
CA ASN A 137 -14.74 -9.49 -32.80
C ASN A 137 -15.45 -9.27 -31.47
N VAL A 138 -14.71 -8.79 -30.47
CA VAL A 138 -15.34 -8.20 -29.29
C VAL A 138 -15.72 -6.77 -29.65
N GLU A 139 -17.00 -6.53 -29.97
CA GLU A 139 -17.51 -5.19 -30.33
C GLU A 139 -17.55 -4.22 -29.13
N ILE A 140 -17.49 -4.75 -27.90
CA ILE A 140 -17.61 -3.98 -26.66
C ILE A 140 -16.32 -4.13 -25.85
N ALA A 141 -15.55 -3.04 -25.72
CA ALA A 141 -14.40 -3.03 -24.83
C ALA A 141 -14.87 -3.03 -23.35
N PRO A 142 -14.52 -4.05 -22.55
CA PRO A 142 -14.82 -4.05 -21.13
C PRO A 142 -14.04 -2.93 -20.44
N SER A 143 -14.64 -2.30 -19.43
CA SER A 143 -14.02 -1.25 -18.63
C SER A 143 -14.22 -1.58 -17.16
N ASP A 144 -13.13 -1.63 -16.39
CA ASP A 144 -13.16 -1.82 -14.96
C ASP A 144 -13.06 -0.45 -14.27
N LEU A 145 -13.98 -0.17 -13.33
CA LEU A 145 -13.96 1.04 -12.53
C LEU A 145 -13.55 0.69 -11.11
N VAL A 146 -12.48 1.32 -10.63
CA VAL A 146 -11.98 1.16 -9.26
C VAL A 146 -12.17 2.48 -8.51
N ASP A 147 -12.87 2.41 -7.38
CA ASP A 147 -13.12 3.55 -6.49
C ASP A 147 -12.25 3.45 -5.23
N PHE A 148 -11.49 4.51 -4.94
CA PHE A 148 -10.63 4.58 -3.76
C PHE A 148 -11.25 5.51 -2.73
N GLY A 149 -11.36 5.00 -1.50
CA GLY A 149 -11.72 5.84 -0.37
C GLY A 149 -10.69 6.96 -0.19
N GLY A 150 -11.12 8.22 -0.26
CA GLY A 150 -10.24 9.39 -0.10
C GLY A 150 -9.69 9.63 1.31
N GLN A 151 -9.75 8.62 2.18
CA GLN A 151 -9.26 8.70 3.54
C GLN A 151 -7.77 8.35 3.57
N LYS A 152 -6.97 9.10 4.35
CA LYS A 152 -5.53 8.91 4.44
C LYS A 152 -5.07 7.49 4.82
N ALA A 153 -5.91 6.73 5.50
CA ALA A 153 -5.61 5.33 5.85
C ALA A 153 -5.44 4.44 4.61
N PHE A 154 -6.04 4.84 3.48
CA PHE A 154 -5.94 4.12 2.22
C PHE A 154 -4.79 4.61 1.32
N ASP A 155 -4.06 5.67 1.69
CA ASP A 155 -2.96 6.22 0.87
C ASP A 155 -1.89 5.17 0.53
N MET A 156 -1.61 4.25 1.47
CA MET A 156 -0.67 3.14 1.26
C MET A 156 -1.23 2.01 0.40
N THR A 157 -2.55 1.96 0.21
CA THR A 157 -3.20 0.96 -0.63
C THR A 157 -3.26 1.37 -2.10
N HIS A 158 -3.07 2.65 -2.43
CA HIS A 158 -3.18 3.14 -3.81
C HIS A 158 -2.18 2.48 -4.77
N GLN A 159 -0.99 2.14 -4.29
CA GLN A 159 0.04 1.47 -5.10
C GLN A 159 -0.39 0.13 -5.71
N LEU A 160 -1.46 -0.48 -5.19
CA LEU A 160 -2.00 -1.74 -5.71
C LEU A 160 -2.81 -1.60 -6.98
N PHE A 161 -3.30 -0.40 -7.24
CA PHE A 161 -4.32 -0.18 -8.24
C PHE A 161 -3.99 1.01 -9.16
N ILE A 162 -2.91 1.74 -8.87
CA ILE A 162 -2.26 2.62 -9.83
C ILE A 162 -1.55 1.70 -10.84
N MET A 163 -2.19 1.50 -11.98
CA MET A 163 -1.73 0.66 -13.08
C MET A 163 -1.00 1.49 -14.14
N GLN A 164 -0.13 0.88 -14.94
CA GLN A 164 0.53 1.61 -16.02
C GLN A 164 -0.46 2.00 -17.14
N GLU A 165 -1.41 1.11 -17.44
CA GLU A 165 -2.39 1.31 -18.51
C GLU A 165 -3.77 1.64 -17.91
N GLY A 166 -4.06 2.92 -17.69
CA GLY A 166 -5.32 3.37 -17.11
C GLY A 166 -5.57 4.87 -17.21
N THR A 167 -6.76 5.31 -16.79
CA THR A 167 -7.13 6.72 -16.69
C THR A 167 -7.59 7.00 -15.26
N VAL A 168 -7.03 8.04 -14.64
CA VAL A 168 -7.40 8.46 -13.28
C VAL A 168 -8.43 9.58 -13.37
N LEU A 169 -9.54 9.44 -12.64
CA LEU A 169 -10.52 10.49 -12.46
C LEU A 169 -10.32 11.15 -11.09
N LEU A 170 -9.97 12.44 -11.08
CA LEU A 170 -9.91 13.23 -9.85
C LEU A 170 -11.17 14.10 -9.73
N LEU A 171 -12.02 13.71 -8.78
CA LEU A 171 -13.27 14.39 -8.49
C LEU A 171 -13.06 15.48 -7.43
N PHE A 172 -13.63 16.68 -7.65
CA PHE A 172 -13.60 17.76 -6.67
C PHE A 172 -14.88 18.61 -6.71
N ASP A 173 -15.18 19.36 -5.65
CA ASP A 173 -16.33 20.27 -5.60
C ASP A 173 -16.04 21.52 -6.44
N GLY A 174 -16.66 21.62 -7.63
CA GLY A 174 -16.49 22.76 -8.54
C GLY A 174 -17.32 23.99 -8.16
N SER A 175 -18.25 23.84 -7.20
CA SER A 175 -19.07 24.96 -6.71
C SER A 175 -18.28 25.89 -5.79
N LYS A 176 -17.17 25.42 -5.23
CA LYS A 176 -16.27 26.14 -4.31
C LYS A 176 -14.94 26.49 -4.97
N ASP A 177 -14.26 27.51 -4.45
CA ASP A 177 -12.90 27.84 -4.89
C ASP A 177 -11.90 26.76 -4.48
N LEU A 178 -10.89 26.49 -5.32
CA LEU A 178 -9.92 25.42 -5.03
C LEU A 178 -9.10 25.71 -3.77
N ASP A 179 -8.89 26.99 -3.44
CA ASP A 179 -8.14 27.45 -2.27
C ASP A 179 -9.05 27.71 -1.05
N GLU A 180 -10.36 27.40 -1.15
CA GLU A 180 -11.29 27.48 -0.03
C GLU A 180 -11.02 26.35 0.98
N PRO A 181 -10.90 26.65 2.29
CA PRO A 181 -10.76 25.63 3.32
C PRO A 181 -11.96 24.69 3.36
N LEU A 182 -11.67 23.39 3.41
CA LEU A 182 -12.68 22.34 3.39
C LEU A 182 -13.33 22.16 4.78
N PRO A 183 -14.67 22.27 4.91
CA PRO A 183 -15.37 22.11 6.19
C PRO A 183 -15.18 20.74 6.84
N GLU A 184 -14.87 19.72 6.05
CA GLU A 184 -14.60 18.35 6.50
C GLU A 184 -13.28 18.25 7.31
N TYR A 185 -12.43 19.29 7.24
CA TYR A 185 -11.17 19.39 7.96
C TYR A 185 -11.12 20.64 8.87
N PRO A 186 -12.03 20.76 9.85
CA PRO A 186 -12.11 21.96 10.69
C PRO A 186 -10.81 22.20 11.45
N GLY A 187 -10.33 23.44 11.43
CA GLY A 187 -9.07 23.86 12.09
C GLY A 187 -7.79 23.47 11.35
N LYS A 188 -7.89 22.79 10.21
CA LYS A 188 -6.77 22.48 9.32
C LYS A 188 -7.05 23.25 8.04
N ASN A 189 -6.21 24.22 7.67
CA ASN A 189 -6.37 25.02 6.43
C ASN A 189 -6.10 24.15 5.18
N ILE A 190 -6.80 23.03 5.04
CA ILE A 190 -6.70 22.07 3.95
C ILE A 190 -7.74 22.47 2.91
N THR A 191 -7.29 22.58 1.66
CA THR A 191 -8.10 23.03 0.53
C THR A 191 -8.30 21.91 -0.49
N SER A 192 -9.22 22.09 -1.44
CA SER A 192 -9.37 21.15 -2.57
C SER A 192 -8.09 21.05 -3.39
N ALA A 193 -7.38 22.17 -3.56
CA ALA A 193 -6.09 22.22 -4.26
C ALA A 193 -5.03 21.33 -3.58
N ASP A 194 -5.00 21.29 -2.25
CA ASP A 194 -4.05 20.45 -1.50
C ASP A 194 -4.34 18.96 -1.69
N ILE A 195 -5.62 18.58 -1.67
CA ILE A 195 -6.04 17.19 -1.89
C ILE A 195 -5.74 16.75 -3.32
N LEU A 196 -6.09 17.58 -4.32
CA LEU A 196 -5.78 17.28 -5.72
C LEU A 196 -4.28 17.15 -5.97
N MET A 197 -3.47 18.05 -5.40
CA MET A 197 -2.02 17.96 -5.49
C MET A 197 -1.48 16.66 -4.86
N HIS A 198 -1.99 16.28 -3.69
CA HIS A 198 -1.62 15.02 -3.05
C HIS A 198 -1.92 13.79 -3.92
N TRP A 199 -3.09 13.76 -4.56
CA TRP A 199 -3.47 12.66 -5.46
C TRP A 199 -2.63 12.61 -6.73
N VAL A 200 -2.42 13.75 -7.39
CA VAL A 200 -1.54 13.84 -8.57
C VAL A 200 -0.14 13.30 -8.23
N ASN A 201 0.43 13.75 -7.11
CA ASN A 201 1.74 13.28 -6.65
C ASN A 201 1.74 11.78 -6.31
N SER A 202 0.65 11.27 -5.75
CA SER A 202 0.52 9.84 -5.41
C SER A 202 0.50 8.97 -6.67
N VAL A 203 -0.23 9.38 -7.70
CA VAL A 203 -0.21 8.69 -9.01
C VAL A 203 1.20 8.74 -9.62
N THR A 204 1.85 9.91 -9.62
CA THR A 204 3.23 10.05 -10.14
C THR A 204 4.23 9.18 -9.38
N THR A 205 4.04 8.99 -8.08
CA THR A 205 4.94 8.21 -7.22
C THR A 205 5.01 6.73 -7.62
N TYR A 206 3.88 6.14 -8.02
CA TYR A 206 3.78 4.70 -8.27
C TYR A 206 3.78 4.36 -9.77
N CYS A 207 3.71 5.34 -10.66
CA CYS A 207 3.93 5.15 -12.09
C CYS A 207 5.42 5.00 -12.40
N THR A 208 5.78 3.95 -13.16
CA THR A 208 7.16 3.47 -13.29
C THR A 208 7.93 4.06 -14.47
N ASP A 209 7.29 4.72 -15.43
CA ASP A 209 7.98 5.29 -16.62
C ASP A 209 7.26 6.51 -17.24
N ASP A 210 8.03 7.40 -17.89
CA ASP A 210 7.49 8.56 -18.62
C ASP A 210 6.63 8.15 -19.82
N SER A 211 6.86 6.97 -20.39
CA SER A 211 6.07 6.40 -21.49
C SER A 211 4.73 5.78 -21.09
N GLY A 212 4.50 5.55 -19.78
CA GLY A 212 3.33 4.89 -19.23
C GLY A 212 2.63 5.68 -18.11
N LEU A 213 2.94 6.96 -17.94
CA LEU A 213 2.22 7.84 -17.00
C LEU A 213 0.73 7.95 -17.39
N GLN A 214 -0.14 7.50 -16.49
CA GLN A 214 -1.59 7.56 -16.65
C GLN A 214 -2.07 9.00 -16.92
N ARG A 215 -3.07 9.12 -17.79
CA ARG A 215 -3.75 10.40 -18.00
C ARG A 215 -4.64 10.67 -16.79
N ILE A 216 -4.56 11.90 -16.26
CA ILE A 216 -5.36 12.33 -15.11
C ILE A 216 -6.41 13.34 -15.60
N GLN A 217 -7.67 12.95 -15.55
CA GLN A 217 -8.81 13.80 -15.89
C GLN A 217 -9.41 14.39 -14.62
N PHE A 218 -9.50 15.71 -14.59
CA PHE A 218 -10.19 16.43 -13.54
C PHE A 218 -11.68 16.50 -13.84
N VAL A 219 -12.54 16.25 -12.84
CA VAL A 219 -13.99 16.34 -12.97
C VAL A 219 -14.53 17.15 -11.80
N ALA A 220 -15.13 18.29 -12.13
CA ALA A 220 -15.85 19.11 -11.17
C ALA A 220 -17.23 18.49 -10.88
N THR A 221 -17.60 18.47 -9.61
CA THR A 221 -18.87 17.94 -9.10
C THR A 221 -19.66 19.03 -8.40
N HIS A 222 -20.93 18.77 -8.09
CA HIS A 222 -21.84 19.70 -7.41
C HIS A 222 -22.28 20.89 -8.28
N SER A 223 -22.46 20.68 -9.58
CA SER A 223 -22.95 21.72 -10.49
C SER A 223 -24.33 22.27 -10.06
N ASP A 224 -25.16 21.44 -9.43
CA ASP A 224 -26.45 21.78 -8.83
C ASP A 224 -26.38 22.89 -7.77
N ARG A 225 -25.23 23.02 -7.09
CA ARG A 225 -25.01 24.03 -6.03
C ARG A 225 -24.50 25.35 -6.60
N TYR A 226 -24.00 25.34 -7.82
CA TYR A 226 -23.46 26.53 -8.46
C TYR A 226 -24.58 27.31 -9.19
N LYS A 227 -24.88 28.52 -8.70
CA LYS A 227 -25.95 29.37 -9.25
C LYS A 227 -25.47 30.37 -10.32
N GLY A 228 -24.18 30.36 -10.63
CA GLY A 228 -23.57 31.30 -11.57
C GLY A 228 -23.58 30.80 -13.01
N ASN A 229 -22.77 31.45 -13.86
CA ASN A 229 -22.58 31.03 -15.23
C ASN A 229 -21.59 29.84 -15.30
N PHE A 230 -22.08 28.65 -15.68
CA PHE A 230 -21.29 27.42 -15.74
C PHE A 230 -20.06 27.51 -16.65
N GLU A 231 -20.18 28.13 -17.83
CA GLU A 231 -19.05 28.30 -18.75
C GLU A 231 -17.95 29.18 -18.16
N LYS A 232 -18.36 30.28 -17.51
CA LYS A 232 -17.42 31.15 -16.81
C LYS A 232 -16.73 30.38 -15.69
N ARG A 233 -17.49 29.60 -14.90
CA ARG A 233 -16.96 28.81 -13.80
C ARG A 233 -15.97 27.76 -14.27
N ARG A 234 -16.28 27.03 -15.34
CA ARG A 234 -15.36 26.06 -15.96
C ARG A 234 -14.04 26.72 -16.34
N LYS A 235 -14.07 27.87 -17.00
CA LYS A 235 -12.85 28.63 -17.35
C LYS A 235 -12.05 29.07 -16.14
N GLU A 236 -12.73 29.54 -15.08
CA GLU A 236 -12.09 29.89 -13.80
C GLU A 236 -11.39 28.68 -13.18
N LEU A 237 -12.08 27.54 -13.07
CA LEU A 237 -11.51 26.30 -12.52
C LEU A 237 -10.32 25.79 -13.35
N VAL A 238 -10.43 25.78 -14.68
CA VAL A 238 -9.33 25.40 -15.58
C VAL A 238 -8.13 26.33 -15.37
N MET A 239 -8.35 27.64 -15.23
CA MET A 239 -7.26 28.59 -14.97
C MET A 239 -6.60 28.33 -13.61
N GLN A 240 -7.38 28.03 -12.56
CA GLN A 240 -6.85 27.70 -11.24
C GLN A 240 -6.01 26.41 -11.28
N LEU A 241 -6.54 25.33 -11.89
CA LEU A 241 -5.83 24.06 -12.07
C LEU A 241 -4.53 24.24 -12.87
N THR A 242 -4.62 24.85 -14.06
CA THR A 242 -3.45 25.11 -14.91
C THR A 242 -2.40 25.95 -14.19
N THR A 243 -2.81 26.96 -13.41
CA THR A 243 -1.88 27.77 -12.62
C THR A 243 -1.22 26.95 -11.52
N ARG A 244 -1.99 26.13 -10.80
CA ARG A 244 -1.52 25.28 -9.70
C ARG A 244 -0.50 24.23 -10.17
N PHE A 245 -0.73 23.64 -11.33
CA PHE A 245 0.08 22.55 -11.87
C PHE A 245 1.06 22.98 -12.98
N LYS A 246 1.19 24.29 -13.25
CA LYS A 246 2.01 24.84 -14.35
C LYS A 246 3.46 24.33 -14.39
N LYS A 247 4.05 24.07 -13.21
CA LYS A 247 5.44 23.63 -13.05
C LYS A 247 5.55 22.16 -12.63
N HIS A 248 4.44 21.43 -12.62
CA HIS A 248 4.44 20.03 -12.24
C HIS A 248 5.12 19.20 -13.33
N GLU A 249 5.95 18.23 -12.95
CA GLU A 249 6.75 17.43 -13.89
C GLU A 249 5.88 16.67 -14.91
N ILE A 250 4.76 16.13 -14.45
CA ILE A 250 3.82 15.39 -15.31
C ILE A 250 2.74 16.26 -15.97
N GLY A 251 2.97 17.57 -16.12
CA GLY A 251 1.96 18.51 -16.64
C GLY A 251 1.32 18.11 -17.97
N SER A 252 2.04 17.39 -18.84
CA SER A 252 1.54 16.83 -20.11
C SER A 252 0.50 15.72 -19.94
N HIS A 253 0.43 15.08 -18.77
CA HIS A 253 -0.50 13.99 -18.45
C HIS A 253 -1.76 14.50 -17.72
N LEU A 254 -1.77 15.78 -17.33
CA LEU A 254 -2.88 16.43 -16.64
C LEU A 254 -3.85 17.05 -17.64
N LEU A 255 -5.09 16.57 -17.67
CA LEU A 255 -6.10 16.98 -18.63
C LEU A 255 -6.99 18.07 -18.02
N PHE A 256 -6.61 19.32 -18.27
CA PHE A 256 -7.38 20.49 -17.86
C PHE A 256 -8.41 20.90 -18.91
N ASP A 257 -8.05 20.75 -20.19
CA ASP A 257 -8.93 21.10 -21.28
C ASP A 257 -10.16 20.19 -21.28
N ASN A 258 -11.33 20.79 -21.51
CA ASN A 258 -12.62 20.13 -21.47
C ASN A 258 -13.04 19.60 -20.08
N LEU A 259 -12.63 20.29 -19.01
CA LEU A 259 -13.14 20.08 -17.65
C LEU A 259 -14.68 19.88 -17.64
N ILE A 260 -15.11 18.71 -17.20
CA ILE A 260 -16.53 18.37 -17.03
C ILE A 260 -17.01 18.88 -15.68
N PHE A 261 -18.23 19.43 -15.63
CA PHE A 261 -18.85 19.91 -14.39
C PHE A 261 -20.24 19.28 -14.21
N ILE A 262 -20.32 18.23 -13.40
CA ILE A 262 -21.51 17.37 -13.25
C ILE A 262 -22.34 17.66 -12.00
N ASP A 263 -23.64 17.34 -12.07
CA ASP A 263 -24.50 17.01 -10.94
C ASP A 263 -24.59 15.50 -10.82
N ALA A 264 -23.77 14.92 -9.94
CA ALA A 264 -23.72 13.47 -9.72
C ALA A 264 -25.05 12.87 -9.18
N ARG A 265 -26.03 13.69 -8.79
CA ARG A 265 -27.34 13.23 -8.33
C ARG A 265 -28.37 13.17 -9.45
N ASN A 266 -28.07 13.79 -10.60
CA ASN A 266 -28.92 13.77 -11.78
C ASN A 266 -28.43 12.70 -12.76
N LYS A 267 -29.17 11.60 -12.87
CA LYS A 267 -28.84 10.48 -13.78
C LYS A 267 -28.90 10.87 -15.26
N ASP A 268 -29.64 11.93 -15.58
CA ASP A 268 -29.84 12.44 -16.94
C ASP A 268 -28.98 13.70 -17.22
N ASP A 269 -27.95 13.94 -16.40
CA ASP A 269 -27.01 15.03 -16.65
C ASP A 269 -26.21 14.77 -17.93
N LYS A 270 -26.40 15.63 -18.94
CA LYS A 270 -25.71 15.56 -20.23
C LYS A 270 -24.20 15.69 -20.11
N GLU A 271 -23.69 16.31 -19.04
CA GLU A 271 -22.25 16.39 -18.78
C GLU A 271 -21.68 15.02 -18.39
N ILE A 272 -22.48 14.11 -17.82
CA ILE A 272 -22.07 12.73 -17.58
C ILE A 272 -21.90 11.97 -18.90
N ASP A 273 -22.80 12.18 -19.87
CA ASP A 273 -22.65 11.56 -21.20
C ASP A 273 -21.41 12.11 -21.92
N ARG A 274 -21.16 13.42 -21.81
CA ARG A 274 -19.91 14.02 -22.31
C ARG A 274 -18.66 13.44 -21.64
N LEU A 275 -18.71 13.15 -20.33
CA LEU A 275 -17.61 12.47 -19.63
C LEU A 275 -17.39 11.06 -20.17
N LYS A 276 -18.45 10.29 -20.44
CA LYS A 276 -18.33 8.96 -21.06
C LYS A 276 -17.67 9.04 -22.43
N ASP A 277 -18.09 9.99 -23.27
CA ASP A 277 -17.50 10.19 -24.60
C ASP A 277 -16.00 10.54 -24.51
N GLN A 278 -15.62 11.38 -23.55
CA GLN A 278 -14.22 11.70 -23.29
C GLN A 278 -13.42 10.49 -22.82
N LEU A 279 -13.96 9.70 -21.89
CA LEU A 279 -13.30 8.48 -21.42
C LEU A 279 -13.07 7.47 -22.56
N VAL A 280 -14.05 7.32 -23.45
CA VAL A 280 -13.92 6.50 -24.66
C VAL A 280 -12.81 7.04 -25.58
N GLN A 281 -12.77 8.35 -25.83
CA GLN A 281 -11.70 8.97 -26.62
C GLN A 281 -10.32 8.82 -25.98
N LEU A 282 -10.25 8.94 -24.65
CA LEU A 282 -9.01 8.74 -23.90
C LEU A 282 -8.54 7.30 -24.00
N ALA A 283 -9.42 6.32 -23.86
CA ALA A 283 -9.11 4.91 -24.07
C ALA A 283 -8.55 4.66 -25.48
N PHE A 284 -9.19 5.20 -26.53
CA PHE A 284 -8.68 5.12 -27.91
C PHE A 284 -7.30 5.78 -28.10
N SER A 285 -6.96 6.78 -27.28
CA SER A 285 -5.68 7.49 -27.34
C SER A 285 -4.54 6.81 -26.57
N GLN A 286 -4.83 5.76 -25.79
CA GLN A 286 -3.81 5.04 -25.04
C GLN A 286 -2.89 4.27 -25.99
N SER A 287 -1.60 4.20 -25.64
CA SER A 287 -0.58 3.51 -26.46
C SER A 287 -0.85 2.00 -26.59
N SER A 288 -1.62 1.42 -25.67
CA SER A 288 -2.04 0.03 -25.69
C SER A 288 -3.24 -0.25 -26.57
N TRP A 289 -4.01 0.77 -26.94
CA TRP A 289 -5.19 0.57 -27.77
C TRP A 289 -4.82 -0.01 -29.14
N GLY A 290 -5.55 -1.05 -29.56
CA GLY A 290 -5.31 -1.72 -30.84
C GLY A 290 -4.06 -2.60 -30.89
N LYS A 291 -3.29 -2.73 -29.80
CA LYS A 291 -2.23 -3.74 -29.70
C LYS A 291 -2.85 -5.13 -29.86
N LYS A 292 -2.24 -5.95 -30.71
CA LYS A 292 -2.70 -7.31 -30.96
C LYS A 292 -2.39 -8.20 -29.77
N MET A 293 -3.40 -8.89 -29.25
CA MET A 293 -3.23 -9.89 -28.21
C MET A 293 -2.72 -11.22 -28.81
N PRO A 294 -1.65 -11.83 -28.26
CA PRO A 294 -1.20 -13.14 -28.73
C PRO A 294 -2.28 -14.21 -28.55
N LEU A 295 -2.61 -14.93 -29.62
CA LEU A 295 -3.61 -16.02 -29.58
C LEU A 295 -3.25 -17.13 -28.58
N ILE A 296 -1.96 -17.33 -28.32
CA ILE A 296 -1.44 -18.30 -27.37
C ILE A 296 -1.88 -18.03 -25.91
N TRP A 297 -2.35 -16.83 -25.60
CA TRP A 297 -2.80 -16.44 -24.26
C TRP A 297 -4.25 -16.87 -23.96
N VAL A 298 -5.09 -16.92 -24.98
CA VAL A 298 -6.54 -17.11 -24.85
C VAL A 298 -6.93 -18.37 -24.08
N PRO A 299 -6.31 -19.55 -24.31
CA PRO A 299 -6.70 -20.77 -23.59
C PRO A 299 -6.47 -20.68 -22.09
N LEU A 300 -5.35 -20.08 -21.66
CA LEU A 300 -5.02 -19.92 -20.24
C LEU A 300 -5.90 -18.84 -19.61
N GLU A 301 -6.14 -17.72 -20.31
CA GLU A 301 -7.00 -16.64 -19.82
C GLU A 301 -8.42 -17.14 -19.51
N LYS A 302 -9.00 -17.98 -20.38
CA LYS A 302 -10.32 -18.58 -20.11
C LYS A 302 -10.34 -19.52 -18.93
N GLN A 303 -9.33 -20.39 -18.81
CA GLN A 303 -9.22 -21.30 -17.67
C GLN A 303 -9.13 -20.52 -16.35
N ILE A 304 -8.40 -19.40 -16.35
CA ILE A 304 -8.36 -18.49 -15.21
C ILE A 304 -9.76 -17.92 -14.93
N VAL A 305 -10.49 -17.44 -15.94
CA VAL A 305 -11.87 -16.94 -15.78
C VAL A 305 -12.80 -18.00 -15.20
N ASP A 306 -12.76 -19.24 -15.70
CA ASP A 306 -13.58 -20.33 -15.19
C ASP A 306 -13.26 -20.67 -13.73
N LEU A 307 -11.98 -20.61 -13.35
CA LEU A 307 -11.55 -20.80 -11.96
C LEU A 307 -12.05 -19.66 -11.06
N LYS A 308 -12.02 -18.41 -11.52
CA LYS A 308 -12.62 -17.27 -10.80
C LYS A 308 -14.11 -17.49 -10.57
N LEU A 309 -14.86 -17.91 -11.60
CA LEU A 309 -16.29 -18.21 -11.50
C LEU A 309 -16.61 -19.33 -10.51
N ARG A 310 -15.68 -20.26 -10.31
CA ARG A 310 -15.76 -21.33 -9.29
C ARG A 310 -15.34 -20.88 -7.89
N GLY A 311 -14.98 -19.61 -7.71
CA GLY A 311 -14.56 -19.03 -6.43
C GLY A 311 -13.08 -19.25 -6.11
N THR A 312 -12.24 -19.61 -7.09
CA THR A 312 -10.78 -19.67 -6.90
C THR A 312 -10.19 -18.28 -7.06
N SER A 313 -9.32 -17.89 -6.13
CA SER A 313 -8.76 -16.54 -6.12
C SER A 313 -7.24 -16.46 -6.18
N ILE A 314 -6.55 -17.52 -5.74
CA ILE A 314 -5.09 -17.60 -5.72
C ILE A 314 -4.70 -18.95 -6.32
N LEU A 315 -3.69 -18.95 -7.18
CA LEU A 315 -3.09 -20.15 -7.75
C LEU A 315 -1.59 -20.15 -7.49
N ARG A 316 -1.02 -21.34 -7.35
CA ARG A 316 0.44 -21.52 -7.42
C ARG A 316 0.92 -21.41 -8.85
N MET A 317 2.18 -21.03 -9.03
CA MET A 317 2.82 -21.06 -10.33
C MET A 317 2.79 -22.47 -10.95
N GLU A 318 2.99 -23.53 -10.16
CA GLU A 318 2.86 -24.91 -10.63
C GLU A 318 1.46 -25.25 -11.19
N GLU A 319 0.41 -24.64 -10.63
CA GLU A 319 -0.97 -24.84 -11.10
C GLU A 319 -1.20 -24.09 -12.41
N ILE A 320 -0.70 -22.86 -12.53
CA ILE A 320 -0.69 -22.08 -13.77
C ILE A 320 0.05 -22.84 -14.88
N GLU A 321 1.22 -23.40 -14.58
CA GLU A 321 1.97 -24.21 -15.53
C GLU A 321 1.23 -25.48 -15.95
N LYS A 322 0.53 -26.16 -15.02
CA LYS A 322 -0.31 -27.32 -15.35
C LYS A 322 -1.41 -26.91 -16.31
N LEU A 323 -2.12 -25.81 -16.04
CA LEU A 323 -3.16 -25.28 -16.93
C LEU A 323 -2.60 -24.93 -18.31
N ASN A 324 -1.43 -24.30 -18.36
CA ASN A 324 -0.73 -23.99 -19.61
C ASN A 324 -0.40 -25.26 -20.42
N ARG A 325 0.09 -26.32 -19.77
CA ARG A 325 0.38 -27.62 -20.39
C ARG A 325 -0.85 -28.35 -20.95
N LEU A 326 -2.06 -28.08 -20.45
CA LEU A 326 -3.30 -28.63 -21.01
C LEU A 326 -3.66 -28.08 -22.40
N ASN A 327 -2.88 -27.12 -22.90
CA ASN A 327 -3.07 -26.48 -24.20
C ASN A 327 -1.90 -26.83 -25.14
N GLU A 328 -1.68 -28.11 -25.44
CA GLU A 328 -0.50 -28.59 -26.19
C GLU A 328 -0.20 -27.79 -27.47
N ASP A 329 -1.23 -27.43 -28.26
CA ASP A 329 -1.11 -26.65 -29.50
C ASP A 329 -0.73 -25.16 -29.29
N LEU A 330 -0.97 -24.62 -28.10
CA LEU A 330 -0.78 -23.21 -27.72
C LEU A 330 -0.06 -23.09 -26.37
N MET A 331 0.89 -23.98 -26.10
CA MET A 331 1.63 -24.00 -24.85
C MET A 331 2.68 -22.88 -24.84
N MET A 332 2.68 -22.06 -23.80
CA MET A 332 3.74 -21.09 -23.55
C MET A 332 4.95 -21.77 -22.90
N ASP A 333 6.16 -21.38 -23.30
CA ASP A 333 7.36 -21.65 -22.49
C ASP A 333 7.37 -20.72 -21.26
N ASP A 334 8.31 -20.95 -20.34
CA ASP A 334 8.37 -20.24 -19.06
C ASP A 334 8.51 -18.73 -19.23
N GLU A 335 9.33 -18.29 -20.19
CA GLU A 335 9.53 -16.87 -20.51
C GLU A 335 8.23 -16.23 -21.03
N LYS A 336 7.53 -16.88 -21.97
CA LYS A 336 6.25 -16.39 -22.48
C LYS A 336 5.16 -16.41 -21.42
N LEU A 337 5.17 -17.40 -20.52
CA LEU A 337 4.21 -17.49 -19.42
C LEU A 337 4.41 -16.36 -18.42
N LYS A 338 5.65 -16.07 -18.02
CA LYS A 338 5.98 -14.91 -17.19
C LYS A 338 5.62 -13.61 -17.87
N PHE A 339 5.90 -13.47 -19.17
CA PHE A 339 5.52 -12.29 -19.94
C PHE A 339 4.00 -12.10 -20.00
N PHE A 340 3.23 -13.19 -20.17
CA PHE A 340 1.77 -13.17 -20.05
C PHE A 340 1.33 -12.66 -18.68
N LEU A 341 1.84 -13.24 -17.58
CA LEU A 341 1.46 -12.85 -16.22
C LEU A 341 1.80 -11.37 -15.93
N ARG A 342 3.00 -10.92 -16.30
CA ARG A 342 3.40 -9.49 -16.17
C ARG A 342 2.48 -8.57 -16.96
N THR A 343 2.08 -8.96 -18.18
CA THR A 343 1.15 -8.17 -18.99
C THR A 343 -0.23 -8.11 -18.36
N GLN A 344 -0.77 -9.24 -17.90
CA GLN A 344 -2.07 -9.30 -17.22
C GLN A 344 -2.07 -8.52 -15.90
N HIS A 345 -0.94 -8.49 -15.19
CA HIS A 345 -0.73 -7.66 -14.02
C HIS A 345 -0.74 -6.17 -14.35
N ALA A 346 -0.03 -5.74 -15.39
CA ALA A 346 0.05 -4.34 -15.80
C ALA A 346 -1.31 -3.73 -16.18
N ILE A 347 -2.26 -4.54 -16.65
CA ILE A 347 -3.64 -4.14 -16.99
C ILE A 347 -4.65 -4.46 -15.88
N GLY A 348 -4.20 -4.90 -14.70
CA GLY A 348 -5.06 -5.09 -13.53
C GLY A 348 -5.94 -6.34 -13.49
N LYS A 349 -5.80 -7.26 -14.44
CA LYS A 349 -6.63 -8.48 -14.50
C LYS A 349 -6.26 -9.54 -13.46
N LEU A 350 -5.03 -9.50 -12.96
CA LEU A 350 -4.49 -10.35 -11.89
C LEU A 350 -3.34 -9.62 -11.17
N ILE A 351 -2.82 -10.20 -10.08
CA ILE A 351 -1.64 -9.70 -9.39
C ILE A 351 -0.54 -10.76 -9.42
N PHE A 352 0.62 -10.39 -9.96
CA PHE A 352 1.80 -11.24 -10.04
C PHE A 352 3.06 -10.40 -9.78
N PHE A 353 3.84 -10.81 -8.78
CA PHE A 353 5.13 -10.21 -8.47
C PHE A 353 6.23 -11.19 -8.89
N ASP A 354 6.97 -10.86 -9.94
CA ASP A 354 8.06 -11.70 -10.45
C ASP A 354 9.34 -11.49 -9.64
N GLN A 355 9.26 -11.80 -8.35
CA GLN A 355 10.33 -11.70 -7.36
C GLN A 355 10.29 -12.93 -6.47
N ASP A 356 11.43 -13.61 -6.30
CA ASP A 356 11.64 -14.82 -5.51
C ASP A 356 10.39 -15.40 -4.82
N GLU A 357 10.26 -15.27 -3.49
CA GLU A 357 9.21 -15.91 -2.70
C GLU A 357 7.77 -15.44 -3.01
N LEU A 358 7.59 -14.42 -3.83
CA LEU A 358 6.28 -13.95 -4.29
C LEU A 358 5.89 -14.52 -5.66
N ALA A 359 6.86 -14.93 -6.48
CA ALA A 359 6.62 -15.47 -7.82
C ALA A 359 5.96 -16.87 -7.79
N ASP A 360 5.98 -17.54 -6.63
CA ASP A 360 5.37 -18.85 -6.44
C ASP A 360 3.83 -18.83 -6.52
N PHE A 361 3.21 -17.65 -6.42
CA PHE A 361 1.76 -17.48 -6.41
C PHE A 361 1.28 -16.36 -7.32
N VAL A 362 0.06 -16.54 -7.84
CA VAL A 362 -0.66 -15.57 -8.67
C VAL A 362 -2.01 -15.33 -8.03
N ILE A 363 -2.32 -14.08 -7.69
CA ILE A 363 -3.68 -13.70 -7.28
C ILE A 363 -4.47 -13.48 -8.57
N ILE A 364 -5.28 -14.45 -8.96
CA ILE A 364 -6.14 -14.33 -10.13
C ILE A 364 -7.36 -13.44 -9.86
N GLU A 365 -7.75 -13.23 -8.61
CA GLU A 365 -8.87 -12.37 -8.24
C GLU A 365 -8.38 -11.20 -7.35
N PRO A 366 -8.10 -10.01 -7.93
CA PRO A 366 -7.52 -8.87 -7.19
C PRO A 366 -8.33 -8.42 -5.98
N SER A 367 -9.65 -8.64 -5.96
CA SER A 367 -10.50 -8.27 -4.82
C SER A 367 -10.11 -8.98 -3.51
N VAL A 368 -9.40 -10.11 -3.56
CA VAL A 368 -8.83 -10.74 -2.37
C VAL A 368 -7.96 -9.79 -1.57
N LEU A 369 -7.13 -9.00 -2.25
CA LEU A 369 -6.21 -8.11 -1.55
C LEU A 369 -6.96 -6.92 -0.93
N VAL A 370 -7.99 -6.42 -1.60
CA VAL A 370 -8.93 -5.43 -1.02
C VAL A 370 -9.57 -5.99 0.25
N ASN A 371 -10.04 -7.23 0.23
CA ASN A 371 -10.66 -7.86 1.38
C ASN A 371 -9.66 -8.11 2.51
N ALA A 372 -8.42 -8.48 2.19
CA ALA A 372 -7.34 -8.61 3.17
C ALA A 372 -7.05 -7.26 3.85
N LEU A 373 -6.98 -6.17 3.09
CA LEU A 373 -6.81 -4.82 3.63
C LEU A 373 -7.98 -4.43 4.52
N ARG A 374 -9.22 -4.60 4.04
CA ARG A 374 -10.44 -4.24 4.77
C ARG A 374 -10.56 -4.91 6.14
N SER A 375 -9.87 -6.04 6.36
CA SER A 375 -9.87 -6.73 7.65
C SER A 375 -9.21 -5.95 8.79
N PHE A 376 -8.28 -5.03 8.49
CA PHE A 376 -7.59 -4.22 9.52
C PHE A 376 -7.32 -2.75 9.12
N VAL A 377 -7.35 -2.43 7.83
CA VAL A 377 -7.33 -1.07 7.27
C VAL A 377 -8.74 -0.67 6.89
N THR A 378 -9.51 -0.18 7.87
CA THR A 378 -10.90 0.22 7.67
C THR A 378 -11.37 1.20 8.74
N ASP A 379 -12.52 1.82 8.51
CA ASP A 379 -13.16 2.73 9.46
C ASP A 379 -13.81 1.95 10.63
N GLU A 380 -13.98 2.60 11.78
CA GLU A 380 -14.59 2.02 12.98
C GLU A 380 -15.98 1.42 12.71
N MET A 381 -16.76 2.07 11.83
CA MET A 381 -18.10 1.61 11.48
C MET A 381 -18.14 0.25 10.75
N PHE A 382 -17.02 -0.14 10.13
CA PHE A 382 -16.88 -1.43 9.42
C PHE A 382 -16.04 -2.44 10.20
N PHE A 383 -15.50 -2.05 11.37
CA PHE A 383 -14.67 -2.92 12.16
C PHE A 383 -15.53 -3.84 13.04
N PRO A 384 -15.16 -5.13 13.23
CA PRO A 384 -15.90 -6.03 14.10
C PRO A 384 -15.92 -5.56 15.56
N SER A 385 -17.12 -5.35 16.10
CA SER A 385 -17.34 -4.74 17.42
C SER A 385 -16.63 -5.46 18.58
N GLU A 386 -16.56 -6.79 18.53
CA GLU A 386 -15.87 -7.65 19.48
C GLU A 386 -14.34 -7.48 19.46
N ASN A 387 -13.80 -6.85 18.41
CA ASN A 387 -12.39 -6.62 18.19
C ASN A 387 -11.99 -5.14 18.25
N TYR A 388 -12.86 -4.24 18.72
CA TYR A 388 -12.54 -2.80 18.83
C TYR A 388 -11.30 -2.45 19.66
N HIS A 389 -10.86 -3.34 20.56
CA HIS A 389 -9.58 -3.16 21.26
C HIS A 389 -8.38 -3.20 20.29
N ILE A 390 -8.43 -4.04 19.26
CA ILE A 390 -7.40 -4.12 18.20
C ILE A 390 -7.39 -2.82 17.41
N LEU A 391 -8.57 -2.35 16.97
CA LEU A 391 -8.70 -1.09 16.24
C LEU A 391 -8.15 0.10 17.04
N LYS A 392 -8.43 0.17 18.35
CA LYS A 392 -7.90 1.24 19.20
C LYS A 392 -6.37 1.24 19.27
N ILE A 393 -5.75 0.06 19.40
CA ILE A 393 -4.28 -0.07 19.40
C ILE A 393 -3.71 0.32 18.03
N LEU A 394 -4.33 -0.12 16.94
CA LEU A 394 -3.96 0.29 15.59
C LEU A 394 -4.03 1.81 15.39
N GLN A 395 -5.13 2.45 15.84
CA GLN A 395 -5.34 3.88 15.71
C GLN A 395 -4.38 4.73 16.57
N GLN A 396 -3.98 4.21 17.73
CA GLN A 396 -3.11 4.91 18.69
C GLN A 396 -1.62 4.68 18.45
N ASP A 397 -1.22 3.43 18.24
CA ASP A 397 0.18 3.01 18.20
C ASP A 397 0.58 2.46 16.81
N GLY A 398 -0.37 2.19 15.93
CA GLY A 398 -0.11 1.53 14.65
C GLY A 398 0.36 0.10 14.80
N MET A 399 0.09 -0.59 15.91
CA MET A 399 0.62 -1.93 16.16
C MET A 399 -0.43 -3.00 15.95
N LEU A 400 -0.06 -4.07 15.23
CA LEU A 400 -0.91 -5.24 14.98
C LEU A 400 -0.16 -6.51 15.34
N LYS A 401 -0.58 -7.21 16.39
CA LYS A 401 0.03 -8.51 16.73
C LYS A 401 -0.28 -9.54 15.65
N THR A 402 0.64 -10.46 15.41
CA THR A 402 0.42 -11.57 14.46
C THR A 402 -0.81 -12.39 14.87
N THR A 403 -1.02 -12.63 16.16
CA THR A 403 -2.20 -13.32 16.69
C THR A 403 -3.51 -12.56 16.45
N ASP A 404 -3.47 -11.22 16.56
CA ASP A 404 -4.62 -10.36 16.29
C ASP A 404 -4.98 -10.35 14.79
N LEU A 405 -3.98 -10.29 13.91
CA LEU A 405 -4.17 -10.43 12.46
C LEU A 405 -4.82 -11.77 12.11
N MET A 406 -4.30 -12.88 12.66
CA MET A 406 -4.86 -14.21 12.44
C MET A 406 -6.30 -14.32 12.98
N LYS A 407 -6.59 -13.67 14.10
CA LYS A 407 -7.95 -13.60 14.66
C LYS A 407 -8.91 -12.87 13.72
N LEU A 408 -8.50 -11.75 13.12
CA LEU A 408 -9.30 -11.01 12.14
C LEU A 408 -9.54 -11.85 10.88
N TRP A 409 -8.52 -12.54 10.38
CA TRP A 409 -8.63 -13.39 9.18
C TRP A 409 -9.40 -14.69 9.38
N ASN A 410 -9.57 -15.16 10.62
CA ASN A 410 -10.37 -16.35 10.93
C ASN A 410 -11.87 -16.07 11.04
N GLN A 411 -12.33 -14.83 10.87
CA GLN A 411 -13.75 -14.51 10.87
C GLN A 411 -14.47 -15.10 9.65
N ASP A 412 -15.73 -15.50 9.82
CA ASP A 412 -16.56 -16.16 8.80
C ASP A 412 -16.60 -15.42 7.47
N GLU A 413 -16.55 -14.08 7.50
CA GLU A 413 -16.56 -13.25 6.31
C GLU A 413 -15.32 -13.44 5.44
N PHE A 414 -14.15 -13.72 6.04
CA PHE A 414 -12.90 -13.87 5.31
C PHE A 414 -12.45 -15.32 5.16
N GLN A 415 -13.19 -16.28 5.74
CA GLN A 415 -12.88 -17.70 5.65
C GLN A 415 -12.66 -18.13 4.21
N TYR A 416 -13.46 -17.70 3.22
CA TYR A 416 -13.30 -18.11 1.82
C TYR A 416 -11.92 -17.77 1.21
N ILE A 417 -11.22 -16.77 1.75
CA ILE A 417 -9.87 -16.36 1.32
C ILE A 417 -8.81 -17.07 2.16
N PHE A 418 -9.01 -17.10 3.48
CA PHE A 418 -7.98 -17.45 4.45
C PHE A 418 -8.13 -18.87 5.03
N GLN A 419 -8.66 -19.83 4.27
CA GLN A 419 -8.76 -21.24 4.74
C GLN A 419 -7.39 -21.90 4.88
N ASN A 420 -6.45 -21.50 4.01
CA ASN A 420 -5.12 -22.10 3.91
C ASN A 420 -4.08 -21.21 4.59
N GLN A 421 -3.32 -21.76 5.54
CA GLN A 421 -2.23 -21.06 6.24
C GLN A 421 -1.18 -20.52 5.26
N GLU A 422 -0.91 -21.24 4.20
CA GLU A 422 0.07 -20.83 3.21
C GLU A 422 -0.35 -19.60 2.40
N TYR A 423 -1.65 -19.48 2.08
CA TYR A 423 -2.18 -18.27 1.45
C TYR A 423 -2.15 -17.09 2.41
N LYS A 424 -2.36 -17.31 3.72
CA LYS A 424 -2.15 -16.27 4.73
C LYS A 424 -0.70 -15.80 4.74
N ASP A 425 0.25 -16.73 4.75
CA ASP A 425 1.67 -16.40 4.78
C ASP A 425 2.08 -15.64 3.51
N PHE A 426 1.59 -16.07 2.34
CA PHE A 426 1.78 -15.37 1.07
C PHE A 426 1.17 -13.95 1.09
N LEU A 427 -0.06 -13.78 1.56
CA LEU A 427 -0.71 -12.47 1.64
C LEU A 427 0.02 -11.54 2.63
N VAL A 428 0.55 -12.07 3.74
CA VAL A 428 1.44 -11.30 4.63
C VAL A 428 2.68 -10.83 3.89
N LYS A 429 3.33 -11.69 3.09
CA LYS A 429 4.50 -11.29 2.28
C LYS A 429 4.14 -10.19 1.29
N ILE A 430 2.98 -10.26 0.64
CA ILE A 430 2.48 -9.20 -0.23
C ILE A 430 2.27 -7.90 0.56
N LEU A 431 1.59 -7.95 1.71
CA LEU A 431 1.34 -6.76 2.51
C LEU A 431 2.62 -6.13 3.07
N LEU A 432 3.67 -6.92 3.30
CA LEU A 432 5.03 -6.45 3.62
C LEU A 432 5.71 -5.81 2.42
N HIS A 433 5.60 -6.43 1.24
CA HIS A 433 6.13 -5.89 -0.02
C HIS A 433 5.54 -4.50 -0.34
N LEU A 434 4.26 -4.32 -0.01
CA LEU A 434 3.49 -3.09 -0.23
C LEU A 434 3.51 -2.11 0.96
N ASP A 435 4.27 -2.37 2.03
CA ASP A 435 4.38 -1.44 3.18
C ASP A 435 3.10 -1.14 3.95
N VAL A 436 2.05 -1.90 3.68
CA VAL A 436 0.85 -1.87 4.51
C VAL A 436 1.19 -2.44 5.88
N LEU A 437 1.95 -3.54 5.88
CA LEU A 437 2.60 -4.07 7.07
C LEU A 437 4.07 -3.73 7.01
N VAL A 438 4.64 -3.36 8.14
CA VAL A 438 6.09 -3.21 8.28
C VAL A 438 6.57 -4.01 9.47
N LYS A 439 7.52 -4.92 9.22
CA LYS A 439 8.12 -5.73 10.28
C LYS A 439 9.25 -4.96 10.95
N PRO A 440 9.27 -4.81 12.28
CA PRO A 440 10.43 -4.26 12.96
C PRO A 440 11.67 -5.13 12.67
N LYS A 441 12.83 -4.51 12.50
CA LYS A 441 14.10 -5.25 12.46
C LYS A 441 14.33 -5.96 13.81
N ILE A 442 15.03 -7.09 13.80
CA ILE A 442 15.34 -7.84 15.01
C ILE A 442 16.43 -7.08 15.79
N ASP A 443 16.24 -6.83 17.09
CA ASP A 443 17.35 -6.37 17.94
C ASP A 443 18.31 -7.55 18.10
N TYR A 444 19.43 -7.51 17.39
CA TYR A 444 20.45 -8.55 17.43
C TYR A 444 21.08 -8.75 18.83
N ARG A 445 20.82 -7.85 19.80
CA ARG A 445 21.21 -8.02 21.20
C ARG A 445 20.35 -9.03 21.95
N ASP A 446 19.13 -9.28 21.48
CA ASP A 446 18.24 -10.30 22.03
C ASP A 446 17.72 -11.20 20.91
N VAL A 447 18.58 -12.13 20.48
CA VAL A 447 18.31 -13.11 19.40
C VAL A 447 17.09 -14.01 19.69
N ASN A 448 16.60 -14.01 20.94
CA ASN A 448 15.44 -14.78 21.36
C ASN A 448 14.12 -13.98 21.28
N PHE A 449 14.16 -12.66 21.04
CA PHE A 449 12.98 -11.83 20.91
C PHE A 449 12.72 -11.46 19.45
N LEU A 450 11.90 -12.27 18.78
CA LEU A 450 11.30 -11.89 17.51
C LEU A 450 10.05 -11.06 17.79
N PRO A 451 9.94 -9.81 17.30
CA PRO A 451 8.72 -9.04 17.42
C PRO A 451 7.54 -9.78 16.75
N GLU A 452 6.58 -10.26 17.54
CA GLU A 452 5.35 -10.91 17.06
C GLU A 452 4.26 -9.89 16.70
N TYR A 453 4.67 -8.77 16.09
CA TYR A 453 3.76 -7.73 15.64
C TYR A 453 4.29 -7.01 14.41
N TYR A 454 3.36 -6.44 13.66
CA TYR A 454 3.60 -5.53 12.55
C TYR A 454 3.29 -4.11 12.99
N ILE A 455 3.95 -3.16 12.34
CA ILE A 455 3.54 -1.76 12.33
C ILE A 455 2.63 -1.59 11.10
N VAL A 456 1.48 -0.97 11.29
CA VAL A 456 0.47 -0.64 10.28
C VAL A 456 0.36 0.88 10.24
N PRO A 457 1.27 1.56 9.53
CA PRO A 457 1.47 2.99 9.73
C PRO A 457 0.29 3.85 9.27
N CYS A 458 -0.39 3.41 8.21
CA CYS A 458 -1.57 4.09 7.67
C CYS A 458 -2.75 4.11 8.67
N MET A 459 -2.76 3.21 9.66
CA MET A 459 -3.82 3.16 10.66
C MET A 459 -3.58 4.12 11.83
N ILE A 460 -2.38 4.68 12.00
CA ILE A 460 -2.13 5.65 13.06
C ILE A 460 -2.98 6.90 12.77
N GLN A 461 -3.99 7.19 13.59
CA GLN A 461 -4.85 8.36 13.40
C GLN A 461 -4.42 9.54 14.27
N THR A 462 -3.59 9.27 15.27
CA THR A 462 -3.18 10.30 16.19
C THR A 462 -2.14 11.22 15.57
N ARG A 463 -2.41 12.52 15.64
CA ARG A 463 -1.45 13.56 15.29
C ARG A 463 -0.93 14.21 16.56
N LEU A 464 0.34 14.61 16.53
CA LEU A 464 0.90 15.52 17.52
C LEU A 464 0.27 16.90 17.29
N ASP A 465 -0.26 17.51 18.34
CA ASP A 465 -0.63 18.94 18.30
C ASP A 465 0.64 19.78 18.10
N ASN A 466 0.57 20.89 17.37
CA ASN A 466 1.71 21.77 17.12
C ASN A 466 2.29 22.32 18.43
N ASP A 467 1.44 22.62 19.40
CA ASP A 467 1.86 23.04 20.75
C ASP A 467 2.63 21.91 21.46
N TYR A 468 2.24 20.66 21.20
CA TYR A 468 2.90 19.48 21.75
C TYR A 468 4.25 19.24 21.05
N ILE A 469 4.37 19.48 19.73
CA ILE A 469 5.66 19.47 19.00
C ILE A 469 6.58 20.59 19.51
N GLU A 470 6.12 21.84 19.60
CA GLU A 470 6.94 22.97 20.06
C GLU A 470 7.40 22.79 21.52
N LYS A 471 6.55 22.20 22.38
CA LYS A 471 6.91 21.89 23.77
C LYS A 471 7.88 20.71 23.89
N TYR A 472 7.79 19.75 22.97
CA TYR A 472 8.48 18.47 23.05
C TYR A 472 9.82 18.47 22.30
N LEU A 473 9.82 18.91 21.03
CA LEU A 473 11.03 19.21 20.29
C LEU A 473 11.60 20.50 20.84
N ASN A 474 12.37 20.39 21.93
CA ASN A 474 13.09 21.51 22.49
C ASN A 474 14.21 21.89 21.52
N THR A 475 13.88 22.75 20.56
CA THR A 475 14.78 23.20 19.48
C THR A 475 16.08 23.79 20.04
N ASN A 476 16.03 24.44 21.21
CA ASN A 476 17.21 24.98 21.90
C ASN A 476 18.14 23.91 22.48
N LYS A 477 17.69 22.66 22.59
CA LYS A 477 18.48 21.50 23.06
C LYS A 477 18.66 20.44 21.98
N SER A 478 18.40 20.81 20.72
CA SER A 478 18.37 19.85 19.62
C SER A 478 19.28 20.27 18.47
N ILE A 479 19.88 19.28 17.84
CA ILE A 479 20.49 19.39 16.51
C ILE A 479 19.62 18.64 15.51
N CYS A 480 19.76 18.92 14.21
CA CYS A 480 19.01 18.18 13.21
C CYS A 480 19.81 17.88 11.95
N MET A 481 19.40 16.83 11.27
CA MET A 481 19.78 16.50 9.90
C MET A 481 18.53 16.27 9.06
N ALA A 482 18.65 16.29 7.74
CA ALA A 482 17.54 15.96 6.86
C ALA A 482 17.99 15.16 5.64
N TYR A 483 17.17 14.17 5.28
CA TYR A 483 17.19 13.52 3.99
C TYR A 483 16.28 14.30 3.05
N VAL A 484 16.90 14.95 2.06
CA VAL A 484 16.19 15.66 0.99
C VAL A 484 16.20 14.77 -0.24
N LEU A 485 15.11 14.03 -0.45
CA LEU A 485 14.98 13.19 -1.64
C LEU A 485 14.87 14.08 -2.87
N LYS A 486 15.50 13.67 -3.99
CA LYS A 486 15.48 14.42 -5.26
C LYS A 486 14.18 14.23 -6.06
N VAL A 487 13.09 13.85 -5.39
CA VAL A 487 11.75 13.70 -5.98
C VAL A 487 10.84 14.83 -5.50
N GLN A 488 9.84 15.21 -6.30
CA GLN A 488 8.93 16.32 -5.94
C GLN A 488 8.11 16.05 -4.68
N MET A 489 7.78 14.78 -4.41
CA MET A 489 7.10 14.36 -3.20
C MET A 489 7.76 13.11 -2.62
N VAL A 490 7.96 13.09 -1.31
CA VAL A 490 8.39 11.89 -0.59
C VAL A 490 7.16 11.00 -0.35
N PRO A 491 7.13 9.78 -0.91
CA PRO A 491 6.05 8.83 -0.65
C PRO A 491 5.93 8.57 0.86
N PRO A 492 4.72 8.58 1.45
CA PRO A 492 4.57 8.37 2.89
C PRO A 492 5.15 7.02 3.36
N CYS A 493 5.14 6.00 2.51
CA CYS A 493 5.74 4.70 2.77
C CYS A 493 7.24 4.77 3.10
N ILE A 494 8.01 5.72 2.51
CA ILE A 494 9.44 5.87 2.80
C ILE A 494 9.65 6.24 4.27
N LEU A 495 8.87 7.20 4.79
CA LEU A 495 8.94 7.60 6.20
C LEU A 495 8.69 6.39 7.10
N PHE A 496 7.64 5.63 6.81
CA PHE A 496 7.24 4.53 7.67
C PHE A 496 8.17 3.32 7.60
N ARG A 497 8.74 3.00 6.44
CA ARG A 497 9.85 2.03 6.34
C ARG A 497 11.06 2.45 7.16
N LEU A 498 11.37 3.76 7.18
CA LEU A 498 12.47 4.29 7.96
C LEU A 498 12.17 4.23 9.47
N ILE A 499 10.96 4.62 9.89
CA ILE A 499 10.49 4.49 11.27
C ILE A 499 10.53 3.03 11.73
N ALA A 500 10.05 2.09 10.94
CA ALA A 500 10.06 0.67 11.29
C ALA A 500 11.47 0.10 11.38
N SER A 501 12.38 0.55 10.50
CA SER A 501 13.81 0.23 10.60
C SER A 501 14.40 0.71 11.93
N ALA A 502 13.99 1.89 12.40
CA ALA A 502 14.42 2.45 13.68
C ALA A 502 13.80 1.73 14.88
N VAL A 503 12.51 1.36 14.84
CA VAL A 503 11.83 0.60 15.92
C VAL A 503 12.51 -0.74 16.20
N GLY A 504 13.13 -1.36 15.19
CA GLY A 504 13.86 -2.60 15.37
C GLY A 504 15.23 -2.48 16.05
N ILE A 505 15.73 -1.25 16.23
CA ILE A 505 17.07 -0.99 16.80
C ILE A 505 16.96 -0.21 18.12
N TRP A 506 16.01 0.72 18.19
CA TRP A 506 15.82 1.60 19.33
C TRP A 506 14.38 1.54 19.87
N PRO A 507 14.22 1.54 21.21
CA PRO A 507 12.91 1.61 21.81
C PRO A 507 12.22 2.95 21.49
N LEU A 508 10.93 2.89 21.19
CA LEU A 508 10.08 4.07 21.12
C LEU A 508 10.03 4.74 22.50
N LYS A 509 10.11 6.07 22.53
CA LYS A 509 9.92 6.82 23.77
C LYS A 509 8.49 6.62 24.26
N VAL A 510 8.35 6.42 25.57
CA VAL A 510 7.06 6.40 26.24
C VAL A 510 6.92 7.68 27.06
N TYR A 511 5.86 8.45 26.81
CA TYR A 511 5.52 9.65 27.56
C TYR A 511 4.12 9.52 28.13
N GLN A 512 3.97 9.67 29.45
CA GLN A 512 2.70 9.53 30.16
C GLN A 512 1.96 8.21 29.82
N GLY A 513 2.71 7.12 29.69
CA GLY A 513 2.16 5.79 29.36
C GLY A 513 1.85 5.57 27.88
N ARG A 514 2.15 6.54 27.00
CA ARG A 514 1.88 6.46 25.57
C ARG A 514 3.17 6.39 24.74
N LYS A 515 3.20 5.53 23.73
CA LYS A 515 4.31 5.45 22.77
C LYS A 515 4.30 6.68 21.86
N MET A 516 5.48 7.27 21.66
CA MET A 516 5.66 8.46 20.84
C MET A 516 5.78 8.10 19.36
N ILE A 517 4.69 7.60 18.78
CA ILE A 517 4.54 7.30 17.34
C ILE A 517 3.23 7.91 16.83
N PHE A 518 3.30 8.64 15.72
CA PHE A 518 2.22 9.43 15.15
C PHE A 518 2.33 9.39 13.62
N GLN A 519 1.32 9.93 12.91
CA GLN A 519 1.29 9.92 11.44
C GLN A 519 2.58 10.46 10.79
N ASP A 520 3.11 11.55 11.34
CA ASP A 520 4.20 12.28 10.70
C ASP A 520 5.52 12.23 11.49
N ILE A 521 5.53 11.58 12.66
CA ILE A 521 6.67 11.59 13.58
C ILE A 521 6.73 10.36 14.49
N ALA A 522 7.95 9.86 14.72
CA ALA A 522 8.25 8.91 15.78
C ALA A 522 9.49 9.34 16.58
N THR A 523 9.46 9.16 17.90
CA THR A 523 10.60 9.45 18.78
C THR A 523 11.12 8.19 19.46
N PHE A 524 12.45 8.09 19.49
CA PHE A 524 13.20 6.95 19.98
C PHE A 524 14.15 7.37 21.09
N VAL A 525 14.36 6.48 22.05
CA VAL A 525 15.35 6.64 23.10
C VAL A 525 16.56 5.81 22.73
N PHE A 526 17.76 6.39 22.79
CA PHE A 526 18.98 5.62 22.61
C PHE A 526 19.87 5.62 23.86
N ASP A 527 19.72 6.59 24.77
CA ASP A 527 20.21 6.49 26.15
C ASP A 527 19.33 7.28 27.14
N GLU A 528 19.69 7.30 28.42
CA GLU A 528 18.90 7.93 29.49
C GLU A 528 18.62 9.43 29.29
N THR A 529 19.46 10.12 28.53
CA THR A 529 19.41 11.58 28.36
C THR A 529 19.22 12.03 26.92
N ASN A 530 19.41 11.12 25.95
CA ASN A 530 19.39 11.42 24.53
C ASN A 530 18.30 10.64 23.79
N GLU A 531 17.61 11.37 22.93
CA GLU A 531 16.56 10.86 22.07
C GLU A 531 16.72 11.39 20.64
N PHE A 532 16.12 10.69 19.68
CA PHE A 532 16.00 11.22 18.33
C PHE A 532 14.58 11.05 17.80
N SER A 533 14.14 12.03 17.01
CA SER A 533 12.82 12.03 16.38
C SER A 533 12.95 12.08 14.87
N ILE A 534 12.28 11.16 14.18
CA ILE A 534 12.16 11.15 12.71
C ILE A 534 10.83 11.82 12.38
N ILE A 535 10.84 12.86 11.55
CA ILE A 535 9.65 13.64 11.21
C ILE A 535 9.62 14.04 9.73
N MET A 536 8.44 14.00 9.11
CA MET A 536 8.22 14.56 7.77
C MET A 536 7.93 16.06 7.86
N GLN A 537 8.80 16.91 7.31
CA GLN A 537 8.60 18.37 7.27
C GLN A 537 9.02 18.96 5.92
N GLY A 538 8.10 19.68 5.27
CA GLY A 538 8.40 20.41 4.03
C GLY A 538 8.95 19.52 2.90
N GLY A 539 8.42 18.31 2.75
CA GLY A 539 8.89 17.34 1.75
C GLY A 539 10.25 16.72 2.07
N LYS A 540 10.70 16.79 3.34
CA LYS A 540 11.97 16.23 3.79
C LYS A 540 11.74 15.34 5.00
N ILE A 541 12.55 14.30 5.11
CA ILE A 541 12.62 13.51 6.34
C ILE A 541 13.68 14.15 7.23
N VAL A 542 13.26 14.83 8.28
CA VAL A 542 14.13 15.50 9.24
C VAL A 542 14.33 14.59 10.45
N VAL A 543 15.57 14.50 10.92
CA VAL A 543 15.91 13.77 12.15
C VAL A 543 16.42 14.78 13.16
N TYR A 544 15.71 14.92 14.28
CA TYR A 544 16.13 15.73 15.42
C TYR A 544 16.81 14.86 16.44
N PHE A 545 17.92 15.33 17.00
CA PHE A 545 18.59 14.71 18.14
C PHE A 545 18.48 15.67 19.31
N THR A 546 17.95 15.21 20.43
CA THR A 546 17.62 16.06 21.59
C THR A 546 18.25 15.48 22.84
N ASN A 547 18.84 16.35 23.66
CA ASN A 547 19.32 15.99 24.99
C ASN A 547 18.46 16.67 26.07
N SER A 548 18.19 15.97 27.18
CA SER A 548 17.38 16.48 28.29
C SER A 548 17.97 17.74 28.95
N ASN A 549 19.30 17.87 28.94
CA ASN A 549 20.05 18.91 29.64
C ASN A 549 20.48 20.03 28.68
N SER A 550 21.27 19.72 27.67
CA SER A 550 21.93 20.70 26.79
C SER A 550 22.35 20.10 25.46
N ILE A 551 22.36 20.93 24.40
CA ILE A 551 22.89 20.56 23.08
C ILE A 551 24.36 20.08 23.13
N LYS A 552 25.14 20.54 24.11
CA LYS A 552 26.57 20.18 24.27
C LYS A 552 26.80 18.76 24.78
N GLU A 553 25.77 18.17 25.41
CA GLU A 553 25.79 16.80 25.93
C GLU A 553 25.43 15.77 24.86
N ILE A 554 25.04 16.22 23.66
CA ILE A 554 24.82 15.35 22.52
C ILE A 554 26.20 14.85 22.06
N GLN A 555 26.43 13.55 22.18
CA GLN A 555 27.73 12.96 21.87
C GLN A 555 27.85 12.67 20.37
N SER A 556 28.90 13.23 19.72
CA SER A 556 29.30 12.95 18.32
C SER A 556 29.05 11.51 17.91
N PRO A 557 29.58 10.53 18.64
CA PRO A 557 29.70 9.24 18.04
C PRO A 557 28.35 8.50 17.97
N LYS A 558 27.54 8.66 19.02
CA LYS A 558 26.16 8.14 19.04
C LYS A 558 25.30 8.74 17.92
N VAL A 559 25.45 10.04 17.67
CA VAL A 559 24.75 10.74 16.60
C VAL A 559 25.18 10.23 15.23
N ALA A 560 26.49 10.10 15.00
CA ALA A 560 27.04 9.51 13.77
C ALA A 560 26.55 8.07 13.55
N SER A 561 26.47 7.27 14.60
CA SER A 561 25.95 5.90 14.51
C SER A 561 24.48 5.84 14.12
N VAL A 562 23.62 6.70 14.69
CA VAL A 562 22.20 6.77 14.31
C VAL A 562 22.07 7.24 12.87
N GLN A 563 22.79 8.31 12.49
CA GLN A 563 22.84 8.79 11.10
C GLN A 563 23.19 7.66 10.14
N GLU A 564 24.24 6.90 10.42
CA GLU A 564 24.69 5.81 9.57
C GLU A 564 23.61 4.74 9.39
N CYS A 565 23.03 4.26 10.48
CA CYS A 565 21.97 3.26 10.43
C CYS A 565 20.75 3.74 9.63
N LEU A 566 20.34 4.99 9.82
CA LEU A 566 19.23 5.60 9.07
C LEU A 566 19.60 5.81 7.60
N THR A 567 20.86 6.11 7.31
CA THR A 567 21.37 6.32 5.94
C THR A 567 21.41 5.02 5.17
N ILE A 568 21.88 3.93 5.80
CA ILE A 568 21.82 2.59 5.20
C ILE A 568 20.37 2.17 4.97
N ALA A 569 19.49 2.43 5.94
CA ALA A 569 18.07 2.12 5.80
C ALA A 569 17.43 2.87 4.64
N ILE A 570 17.61 4.20 4.55
CA ILE A 570 17.00 4.99 3.48
C ILE A 570 17.56 4.63 2.10
N ILE A 571 18.86 4.31 1.98
CA ILE A 571 19.46 3.81 0.73
C ILE A 571 18.77 2.53 0.28
N SER A 572 18.67 1.53 1.16
CA SER A 572 18.02 0.25 0.86
C SER A 572 16.54 0.44 0.50
N ILE A 573 15.85 1.37 1.17
CA ILE A 573 14.46 1.72 0.85
C ILE A 573 14.36 2.35 -0.53
N THR A 574 15.23 3.30 -0.89
CA THR A 574 15.17 3.95 -2.19
C THR A 574 15.56 3.02 -3.33
N GLU A 575 16.54 2.14 -3.11
CA GLU A 575 16.93 1.09 -4.06
C GLU A 575 15.77 0.15 -4.35
N PHE A 576 15.05 -0.29 -3.31
CA PHE A 576 13.85 -1.10 -3.48
C PHE A 576 12.89 -0.43 -4.45
N TYR A 577 12.48 0.81 -4.20
CA TYR A 577 11.51 1.48 -5.09
C TYR A 577 12.05 1.72 -6.50
N GLN A 578 13.37 1.91 -6.68
CA GLN A 578 13.96 2.05 -8.02
C GLN A 578 14.00 0.76 -8.82
N LEU A 579 14.31 -0.37 -8.18
CA LEU A 579 14.31 -1.68 -8.83
C LEU A 579 12.89 -2.08 -9.25
N HIS A 580 11.89 -1.65 -8.49
CA HIS A 580 10.49 -1.92 -8.78
C HIS A 580 9.90 -0.93 -9.79
N SER A 581 10.57 0.20 -10.03
CA SER A 581 10.16 1.20 -11.01
C SER A 581 10.87 1.10 -12.35
N ARG A 582 11.87 0.21 -12.55
CA ARG A 582 12.62 0.12 -13.82
C ARG A 582 12.46 -1.24 -14.47
N SER A 583 12.35 -1.27 -15.80
CA SER A 583 12.59 -2.50 -16.55
C SER A 583 14.02 -2.98 -16.34
N ILE A 584 14.20 -4.29 -16.19
CA ILE A 584 15.41 -5.00 -15.76
C ILE A 584 16.67 -4.75 -16.63
N ASP A 585 16.54 -4.08 -17.78
CA ASP A 585 17.63 -3.99 -18.78
C ASP A 585 18.67 -2.87 -18.58
N ASP A 586 18.51 -1.96 -17.60
CA ASP A 586 19.35 -0.75 -17.46
C ASP A 586 20.19 -0.69 -16.16
N LEU A 587 20.68 -1.84 -15.70
CA LEU A 587 21.58 -1.93 -14.53
C LEU A 587 23.05 -1.65 -14.92
N ASP A 588 23.34 -0.39 -15.23
CA ASP A 588 24.72 0.09 -15.26
C ASP A 588 25.14 0.58 -13.86
N ASN A 589 26.21 -0.03 -13.33
CA ASN A 589 26.64 -0.09 -11.92
C ASN A 589 27.18 1.23 -11.31
N THR A 590 26.62 2.39 -11.65
CA THR A 590 27.12 3.69 -11.17
C THR A 590 26.02 4.63 -10.68
N ARG A 591 25.29 4.32 -9.60
CA ARG A 591 24.26 5.28 -9.10
C ARG A 591 23.73 5.09 -7.66
N PHE A 592 24.60 5.21 -6.65
CA PHE A 592 24.13 5.41 -5.25
C PHE A 592 24.27 6.85 -4.75
N ASP A 593 25.16 7.66 -5.35
CA ASP A 593 25.48 9.01 -4.87
C ASP A 593 24.42 10.09 -5.16
N ASN A 594 23.22 9.73 -5.62
CA ASN A 594 22.29 10.70 -6.22
C ASN A 594 20.81 10.60 -5.84
N LEU A 595 20.40 9.76 -4.88
CA LEU A 595 18.98 9.55 -4.55
C LEU A 595 18.41 10.61 -3.60
N PHE A 596 19.23 11.06 -2.66
CA PHE A 596 18.91 12.13 -1.73
C PHE A 596 20.16 12.96 -1.45
N GLU A 597 19.94 14.15 -0.93
CA GLU A 597 20.97 14.99 -0.33
C GLU A 597 20.80 14.94 1.19
N LEU A 598 21.85 14.52 1.90
CA LEU A 598 21.91 14.65 3.35
C LEU A 598 22.32 16.08 3.69
N LYS A 599 21.52 16.77 4.50
CA LYS A 599 21.81 18.11 5.01
C LYS A 599 21.91 18.13 6.51
N HIS A 600 22.88 18.85 7.05
CA HIS A 600 23.02 19.08 8.48
C HIS A 600 22.52 20.47 8.85
N GLY A 601 22.06 20.64 10.08
CA GLY A 601 21.33 21.84 10.44
C GLY A 601 21.15 22.09 11.93
N ALA A 602 20.50 23.20 12.23
CA ALA A 602 20.06 23.57 13.56
C ALA A 602 18.55 23.42 13.68
N ALA A 603 18.12 22.96 14.86
CA ALA A 603 16.72 23.01 15.22
C ALA A 603 16.32 24.46 15.50
N CYS A 604 15.69 25.11 14.52
CA CYS A 604 14.95 26.36 14.68
C CYS A 604 13.44 26.05 14.70
N LYS A 605 12.58 27.08 14.84
CA LYS A 605 11.12 26.93 14.69
C LYS A 605 10.75 26.24 13.36
N ILE A 606 11.49 26.57 12.30
CA ILE A 606 11.53 25.81 11.05
C ILE A 606 12.99 25.37 10.89
N PRO A 607 13.30 24.06 10.75
CA PRO A 607 14.67 23.58 10.73
C PRO A 607 15.46 24.27 9.62
N CYS A 608 16.67 24.68 9.95
CA CYS A 608 17.57 25.35 9.02
C CYS A 608 18.72 24.42 8.71
N PHE A 609 19.11 24.37 7.44
CA PHE A 609 20.17 23.50 6.96
C PHE A 609 21.30 24.32 6.37
N VAL A 610 22.53 23.89 6.61
CA VAL A 610 23.71 24.49 6.00
C VAL A 610 23.83 23.98 4.57
N ASN A 611 24.19 24.86 3.63
CA ASN A 611 24.54 24.43 2.28
C ASN A 611 25.93 23.80 2.26
N ARG A 612 26.13 22.74 1.47
CA ARG A 612 27.41 22.02 1.36
C ARG A 612 28.59 22.90 0.95
N GLU A 613 28.34 23.95 0.17
CA GLU A 613 29.36 24.96 -0.22
C GLU A 613 29.72 25.91 0.94
N GLU A 614 28.75 26.21 1.82
CA GLU A 614 28.96 26.99 3.05
C GLU A 614 29.68 26.16 4.13
N GLU A 615 29.45 24.83 4.15
CA GLU A 615 30.15 23.91 5.05
C GLU A 615 31.67 23.90 4.82
N LEU A 616 32.10 24.07 3.57
CA LEU A 616 33.51 24.13 3.20
C LEU A 616 34.17 25.48 3.50
N GLN A 617 33.38 26.52 3.79
CA GLN A 617 33.84 27.89 4.01
C GLN A 617 33.69 28.37 5.45
N PHE A 618 33.37 27.49 6.40
CA PHE A 618 33.09 27.90 7.77
C PHE A 618 34.20 28.79 8.34
N PRO A 619 33.86 29.97 8.89
CA PRO A 619 34.84 30.81 9.53
C PRO A 619 35.45 30.06 10.72
N LYS A 620 36.75 30.26 10.98
CA LYS A 620 37.49 29.70 12.13
C LYS A 620 36.82 29.90 13.50
N ALA A 621 35.78 30.74 13.58
CA ALA A 621 35.03 31.08 14.78
C ALA A 621 33.88 30.13 15.12
N GLY A 622 33.56 29.12 14.30
CA GLY A 622 32.56 28.09 14.67
C GLY A 622 31.12 28.57 14.75
N LEU A 623 30.74 29.65 14.03
CA LEU A 623 29.39 30.21 14.04
C LEU A 623 28.79 30.26 12.62
N TRP A 624 27.50 29.93 12.49
CA TRP A 624 26.71 30.01 11.26
C TRP A 624 25.43 30.81 11.51
N LYS A 625 25.10 31.72 10.58
CA LYS A 625 23.85 32.49 10.62
C LYS A 625 22.83 31.85 9.69
N CYS A 626 21.73 31.35 10.24
CA CYS A 626 20.69 30.71 9.45
C CYS A 626 19.86 31.72 8.63
N GLN A 627 19.05 31.21 7.70
CA GLN A 627 18.13 32.00 6.87
C GLN A 627 17.09 32.81 7.67
N HIS A 628 16.80 32.41 8.91
CA HIS A 628 15.91 33.16 9.82
C HIS A 628 16.67 34.22 10.65
N GLY A 629 17.97 34.41 10.40
CA GLY A 629 18.80 35.41 11.05
C GLY A 629 19.35 35.01 12.43
N GLN A 630 19.07 33.80 12.91
CA GLN A 630 19.66 33.27 14.16
C GLN A 630 21.10 32.81 13.94
N ILE A 631 21.92 32.93 14.98
CA ILE A 631 23.31 32.47 14.97
C ILE A 631 23.39 31.16 15.74
N HIS A 632 23.99 30.15 15.12
CA HIS A 632 24.18 28.81 15.66
C HIS A 632 25.67 28.49 15.74
N GLU A 633 26.07 27.81 16.80
CA GLU A 633 27.41 27.25 16.95
C GLU A 633 27.52 26.01 16.06
N VAL A 634 28.42 25.96 15.08
CA VAL A 634 28.55 24.82 14.16
C VAL A 634 29.45 23.71 14.67
N ASP A 635 29.92 23.81 15.91
CA ASP A 635 30.73 22.78 16.56
C ASP A 635 29.97 21.45 16.64
N TYR A 636 28.64 21.51 16.71
CA TYR A 636 27.80 20.31 16.64
C TYR A 636 27.81 19.64 15.26
N LEU A 637 28.25 20.31 14.18
CA LEU A 637 28.43 19.64 12.90
C LEU A 637 29.58 18.62 12.94
N TRP A 638 30.49 18.76 13.91
CA TRP A 638 31.52 17.77 14.18
C TRP A 638 30.96 16.53 14.87
N TYR A 639 29.71 16.57 15.33
CA TYR A 639 29.01 15.38 15.80
C TYR A 639 28.73 14.36 14.68
N TRP A 640 28.90 14.73 13.41
CA TRP A 640 28.59 13.87 12.26
C TRP A 640 29.84 13.37 11.52
N ASP A 641 31.03 13.84 11.88
CA ASP A 641 32.29 13.52 11.21
C ASP A 641 33.21 12.67 12.11
N SER A 642 33.11 11.35 11.96
CA SER A 642 33.95 10.38 12.67
C SER A 642 35.46 10.57 12.38
N LYS A 643 35.84 11.21 11.26
CA LYS A 643 37.24 11.49 10.91
C LYS A 643 37.88 12.53 11.82
N LYS A 644 37.10 13.41 12.47
CA LYS A 644 37.63 14.35 13.47
C LYS A 644 37.80 13.72 14.86
N ALA A 645 37.04 12.68 15.20
CA ALA A 645 37.27 11.92 16.44
C ALA A 645 38.65 11.22 16.46
N MET A 646 39.25 11.00 15.28
CA MET A 646 40.63 10.50 15.14
C MET A 646 41.70 11.44 15.71
N ALA A 647 41.41 12.75 15.85
CA ALA A 647 42.35 13.72 16.41
C ALA A 647 42.71 13.43 17.89
N ASP A 648 41.87 12.64 18.58
CA ASP A 648 42.07 12.28 19.98
C ASP A 648 42.94 11.02 20.17
N ILE A 649 43.21 10.25 19.12
CA ILE A 649 44.11 9.09 19.20
C ILE A 649 45.54 9.58 18.97
N SER A 650 46.40 9.40 19.98
CA SER A 650 47.81 9.79 19.87
C SER A 650 48.46 9.17 18.62
N PRO A 651 49.27 9.94 17.85
CA PRO A 651 50.01 9.42 16.69
C PRO A 651 50.88 8.20 17.03
N THR A 652 51.31 8.07 18.28
CA THR A 652 52.10 6.93 18.77
C THR A 652 51.28 5.65 18.97
N VAL A 653 49.95 5.74 19.12
CA VAL A 653 49.03 4.60 19.23
C VAL A 653 48.70 4.06 17.84
N LEU A 654 48.51 4.96 16.86
CA LEU A 654 48.17 4.60 15.48
C LEU A 654 49.20 3.67 14.81
N THR A 655 50.46 3.72 15.25
CA THR A 655 51.54 2.87 14.75
C THR A 655 51.66 1.52 15.47
N LYS A 656 50.92 1.29 16.55
CA LYS A 656 50.95 0.04 17.32
C LYS A 656 50.07 -1.02 16.68
N LYS A 657 50.39 -2.29 16.94
CA LYS A 657 49.52 -3.43 16.62
C LYS A 657 48.23 -3.36 17.45
N PRO A 658 47.03 -3.54 16.87
CA PRO A 658 45.78 -3.56 17.63
C PRO A 658 45.76 -4.77 18.59
N PRO A 659 45.47 -4.58 19.88
CA PRO A 659 45.33 -5.69 20.85
C PRO A 659 44.16 -6.61 20.50
N ALA A 660 44.27 -7.90 20.86
CA ALA A 660 43.19 -8.87 20.64
C ALA A 660 41.88 -8.47 21.34
N ASP A 661 41.94 -7.86 22.53
CA ASP A 661 40.74 -7.35 23.22
C ASP A 661 40.08 -6.19 22.45
N LEU A 662 40.87 -5.34 21.80
CA LEU A 662 40.36 -4.27 20.94
C LEU A 662 39.65 -4.86 19.72
N LEU A 663 40.28 -5.82 19.02
CA LEU A 663 39.66 -6.49 17.87
C LEU A 663 38.34 -7.16 18.26
N ARG A 664 38.28 -7.78 19.45
CA ARG A 664 37.06 -8.37 19.99
C ARG A 664 35.97 -7.34 20.25
N LYS A 665 36.31 -6.17 20.80
CA LYS A 665 35.34 -5.09 21.00
C LYS A 665 34.87 -4.50 19.67
N VAL A 666 35.77 -4.34 18.71
CA VAL A 666 35.46 -3.82 17.37
C VAL A 666 34.54 -4.78 16.60
N SER A 667 34.75 -6.10 16.69
CA SER A 667 33.83 -7.06 16.05
C SER A 667 32.42 -7.01 16.62
N PHE A 668 32.28 -6.81 17.94
CA PHE A 668 30.97 -6.54 18.56
C PHE A 668 30.34 -5.24 18.06
N ALA A 669 31.14 -4.19 17.89
CA ALA A 669 30.66 -2.88 17.50
C ALA A 669 30.25 -2.80 16.01
N VAL A 670 30.98 -3.49 15.14
CA VAL A 670 30.78 -3.48 13.68
C VAL A 670 29.61 -4.38 13.26
N GLY A 671 29.41 -5.51 13.95
CA GLY A 671 28.24 -6.36 13.72
C GLY A 671 28.07 -6.76 12.25
N ILE A 672 26.94 -6.35 11.64
CA ILE A 672 26.50 -6.79 10.30
C ILE A 672 27.47 -6.36 9.18
N ASP A 673 28.25 -5.31 9.40
CA ASP A 673 29.15 -4.74 8.40
C ASP A 673 30.51 -5.44 8.33
N GLY A 674 30.66 -6.60 8.99
CA GLY A 674 31.91 -7.35 9.00
C GLY A 674 32.44 -7.71 7.61
N ALA A 675 31.56 -8.03 6.66
CA ALA A 675 31.96 -8.30 5.27
C ALA A 675 32.54 -7.05 4.60
N LYS A 676 31.89 -5.89 4.78
CA LYS A 676 32.37 -4.59 4.28
C LYS A 676 33.70 -4.20 4.94
N LEU A 677 33.84 -4.49 6.24
CA LEU A 677 35.10 -4.34 6.95
C LEU A 677 36.21 -5.20 6.35
N GLY A 678 35.94 -6.47 6.07
CA GLY A 678 36.90 -7.36 5.44
C GLY A 678 37.41 -6.82 4.10
N LEU A 679 36.51 -6.32 3.24
CA LEU A 679 36.88 -5.73 1.96
C LEU A 679 37.77 -4.49 2.14
N ASN A 680 37.42 -3.60 3.08
CA ASN A 680 38.21 -2.40 3.37
C ASN A 680 39.55 -2.70 4.04
N LEU A 681 39.66 -3.83 4.72
CA LEU A 681 40.91 -4.36 5.27
C LEU A 681 41.78 -5.06 4.19
N GLY A 682 41.31 -5.12 2.94
CA GLY A 682 42.02 -5.71 1.81
C GLY A 682 41.87 -7.23 1.70
N ILE A 683 40.88 -7.83 2.36
CA ILE A 683 40.57 -9.26 2.21
C ILE A 683 39.77 -9.47 0.93
N GLU A 684 40.16 -10.46 0.12
CA GLU A 684 39.46 -10.81 -1.12
C GLU A 684 38.00 -11.24 -0.87
N SER A 685 37.07 -10.76 -1.71
CA SER A 685 35.62 -11.08 -1.61
C SER A 685 35.36 -12.59 -1.56
N SER A 686 36.10 -13.37 -2.36
CA SER A 686 35.95 -14.83 -2.42
C SER A 686 36.27 -15.54 -1.08
N VAL A 687 37.15 -14.94 -0.28
CA VAL A 687 37.52 -15.44 1.05
C VAL A 687 36.47 -15.06 2.07
N ILE A 688 35.95 -13.82 2.00
CA ILE A 688 34.86 -13.33 2.84
C ILE A 688 33.60 -14.16 2.60
N GLU A 689 33.23 -14.42 1.35
CA GLU A 689 32.09 -15.26 0.98
C GLU A 689 32.21 -16.67 1.56
N LYS A 690 33.38 -17.30 1.50
CA LYS A 690 33.62 -18.61 2.14
C LYS A 690 33.46 -18.56 3.66
N MET A 691 33.86 -17.45 4.30
CA MET A 691 33.66 -17.24 5.74
C MET A 691 32.19 -16.96 6.11
N VAL A 692 31.44 -16.32 5.20
CA VAL A 692 30.04 -15.89 5.41
C VAL A 692 29.04 -17.00 5.09
N ILE A 693 29.26 -17.78 4.02
CA ILE A 693 28.38 -18.85 3.51
C ILE A 693 28.59 -20.18 4.27
N GLY A 694 29.79 -20.40 4.81
CA GLY A 694 30.17 -21.71 5.36
C GLY A 694 29.66 -22.07 6.75
N ASN A 695 28.88 -21.25 7.47
CA ASN A 695 28.54 -21.54 8.88
C ASN A 695 27.23 -20.95 9.43
N ARG A 696 26.63 -21.69 10.39
CA ARG A 696 25.52 -21.28 11.28
C ARG A 696 25.92 -20.28 12.39
N TYR A 697 26.97 -19.49 12.19
CA TYR A 697 27.48 -18.56 13.21
C TYR A 697 26.66 -17.28 13.27
N ASN A 698 26.58 -16.66 14.45
CA ASN A 698 25.99 -15.35 14.59
C ASN A 698 26.89 -14.29 13.91
N ILE A 699 26.33 -13.10 13.70
CA ILE A 699 26.99 -12.02 12.95
C ILE A 699 28.33 -11.59 13.59
N PHE A 700 28.40 -11.58 14.93
CA PHE A 700 29.61 -11.24 15.67
C PHE A 700 30.75 -12.21 15.39
N GLU A 701 30.48 -13.52 15.42
CA GLU A 701 31.49 -14.55 15.16
C GLU A 701 32.01 -14.48 13.72
N LYS A 702 31.17 -14.06 12.76
CA LYS A 702 31.61 -13.81 11.37
C LYS A 702 32.60 -12.65 11.32
N THR A 703 32.28 -11.52 11.96
CA THR A 703 33.15 -10.33 12.00
C THR A 703 34.44 -10.60 12.76
N GLN A 704 34.38 -11.35 13.86
CA GLN A 704 35.57 -11.76 14.59
C GLN A 704 36.51 -12.59 13.72
N LYS A 705 36.00 -13.57 12.96
CA LYS A 705 36.82 -14.38 12.05
C LYS A 705 37.49 -13.56 10.95
N ILE A 706 36.80 -12.54 10.44
CA ILE A 706 37.35 -11.61 9.46
C ILE A 706 38.52 -10.84 10.08
N LEU A 707 38.37 -10.34 11.31
CA LEU A 707 39.44 -9.63 12.02
C LEU A 707 40.61 -10.55 12.41
N ASP A 708 40.35 -11.77 12.86
CA ASP A 708 41.38 -12.76 13.18
C ASP A 708 42.17 -13.12 11.91
N TYR A 709 41.48 -13.33 10.79
CA TYR A 709 42.11 -13.61 9.50
C TYR A 709 42.95 -12.42 9.01
N TRP A 710 42.42 -11.20 9.14
CA TRP A 710 43.17 -9.98 8.82
C TRP A 710 44.44 -9.85 9.67
N GLU A 711 44.35 -10.11 10.98
CA GLU A 711 45.51 -10.09 11.89
C GLU A 711 46.58 -11.12 11.47
N MET A 712 46.17 -12.27 10.96
CA MET A 712 47.07 -13.32 10.49
C MET A 712 47.75 -13.00 9.15
N LEU A 713 47.11 -12.22 8.27
CA LEU A 713 47.61 -11.93 6.92
C LEU A 713 48.78 -10.94 6.89
N CYS A 714 48.86 -10.01 7.85
CA CYS A 714 49.83 -8.92 7.81
C CYS A 714 50.66 -8.84 9.10
N TYR A 715 51.97 -9.11 8.98
CA TYR A 715 52.93 -8.93 10.08
C TYR A 715 53.06 -7.46 10.56
N SER A 716 52.52 -6.51 9.80
CA SER A 716 52.57 -5.06 10.07
C SER A 716 51.19 -4.41 10.19
N VAL A 717 50.17 -5.14 10.65
CA VAL A 717 48.86 -4.52 10.97
C VAL A 717 49.01 -3.51 12.10
N THR A 718 48.38 -2.35 11.95
CA THR A 718 48.39 -1.29 12.96
C THR A 718 46.99 -0.79 13.23
N VAL A 719 46.81 -0.12 14.36
CA VAL A 719 45.55 0.56 14.70
C VAL A 719 45.16 1.52 13.58
N LYS A 720 46.13 2.18 12.91
CA LYS A 720 45.86 3.02 11.74
C LYS A 720 45.16 2.28 10.61
N HIS A 721 45.63 1.10 10.22
CA HIS A 721 44.98 0.31 9.16
C HIS A 721 43.55 -0.09 9.52
N LEU A 722 43.31 -0.44 10.79
CA LEU A 722 41.98 -0.76 11.29
C LEU A 722 41.06 0.47 11.25
N VAL A 723 41.56 1.62 11.68
CA VAL A 723 40.85 2.91 11.62
C VAL A 723 40.54 3.32 10.18
N ASP A 724 41.51 3.20 9.28
CA ASP A 724 41.36 3.53 7.85
C ASP A 724 40.30 2.64 7.19
N ALA A 725 40.26 1.35 7.55
CA ALA A 725 39.22 0.45 7.06
C ALA A 725 37.85 0.79 7.63
N LEU A 726 37.77 1.09 8.93
CA LEU A 726 36.51 1.43 9.62
C LEU A 726 35.90 2.75 9.16
N ASN A 727 36.72 3.70 8.68
CA ASN A 727 36.26 4.94 8.05
C ASN A 727 35.27 4.72 6.89
N ASN A 728 35.29 3.53 6.29
CA ASN A 728 34.42 3.15 5.17
C ASN A 728 33.34 2.12 5.57
N VAL A 729 33.23 1.77 6.86
CA VAL A 729 32.39 0.68 7.39
C VAL A 729 31.41 1.20 8.43
N GLY A 730 31.85 2.09 9.32
CA GLY A 730 30.97 2.81 10.24
C GLY A 730 31.57 3.39 11.52
N GLY A 731 30.80 4.27 12.16
CA GLY A 731 31.21 5.09 13.30
C GLY A 731 31.47 4.29 14.59
N ARG A 732 30.69 3.24 14.86
CA ARG A 732 30.78 2.43 16.10
C ARG A 732 32.12 1.71 16.27
N GLY A 733 32.71 1.22 15.17
CA GLY A 733 34.02 0.60 15.24
C GLY A 733 35.12 1.63 15.57
N LEU A 734 35.03 2.84 14.99
CA LEU A 734 35.94 3.94 15.29
C LEU A 734 35.81 4.41 16.73
N GLU A 735 34.59 4.53 17.23
CA GLU A 735 34.27 4.82 18.63
C GLU A 735 34.93 3.86 19.59
N THR A 736 34.78 2.58 19.31
CA THR A 736 35.36 1.52 20.14
C THR A 736 36.87 1.65 20.24
N ILE A 737 37.53 2.09 19.16
CA ILE A 737 38.97 2.37 19.16
C ILE A 737 39.28 3.63 19.99
N VAL A 738 38.52 4.71 19.81
CA VAL A 738 38.72 5.96 20.56
C VAL A 738 38.51 5.75 22.05
N GLU A 739 37.43 5.07 22.46
CA GLU A 739 37.13 4.73 23.86
C GLU A 739 38.15 3.78 24.47
N TYR A 740 38.68 2.84 23.70
CA TYR A 740 39.69 1.91 24.19
C TYR A 740 41.02 2.61 24.52
N TYR A 741 41.34 3.71 23.82
CA TYR A 741 42.61 4.44 23.97
C TYR A 741 42.50 5.76 24.73
N ARG A 742 41.28 6.18 25.09
CA ARG A 742 41.04 7.16 26.15
C ARG A 742 41.11 6.48 27.50
#